data_AF-A0A838VTM4-F1
#
_entry.id   AF-A0A838VTM4-F1
#
_cell.length_a   1.000
_cell.length_b   1.000
_cell.length_c   1.000
_cell.angle_alpha   90.00
_cell.angle_beta   90.00
_cell.angle_gamma   90.00
#
_symmetry.space_group_name_H-M   'P 1'
#
loop_
_entity.id
_entity.type
_entity.pdbx_description
1 polymer ?
#
loop_
_entity_poly.entity_id
_entity_poly.type
_entity_poly.pdbx_seq_one_letter_code
_entity_poly.pdbx_strand_id
1 'polypeptide(L)'
;MQTSRSFFRSRLFWAVFGLASAAATVASIVYFPQAMPLLDITITMNRQQALEQARSIANIYNLGPADAQQVAYFNNDEHIQNYIELHAGGNAAFQQLLKEGIYYPYKWQVRHFKEGVQNEATFMFSPTGQPYGFSEIIAESQPGEQLSPEQAQEKAAQFMRQWGIQLDLYKLIESSHENRTNGRRDYTLVYQRTDKQLKDAHFRITVSITGNKVTTLNHFIDIPEFFSRSYQEMRAANETIASFAQTALYVLYFFGGCFLGMLFLLRKRALWPKPALYMGIFIAVCQLLVALNQVSFLWFCYDTALSVKVFWLQYSMQLAAQFVLWILLYSTTFIVAEGLTRQAFGARIQLWRMWDKSIASSYTVLGKTLAGYLIIGFDLAFVVFFYSIGTKVCGWWSPASSLVDPNILSTYAPGLGVLARAVTAGFWEECLFRALPLALSALIGKKLGSRNLGIISGFLLQAVIFGAAHANYATQPAYVRVIELIIPSFVFGGLYLAFGLLPGIIAHTVYDALLFALPLFVSTAPGMLFQKMVVLIGITIPLLVVFFNRFRAKKWHEIEVDAYNSSWAVTTEQPLKSRPLEDTPPKFYLLNTGSYNTMAFLGMVSLACFTFIQFTYTPMPILTLSKQKATHTAQQALLEHTGTPSANWYITTTLSMPTLTAAERFIWSQNSALYYKLLGSYLPTPQWHVRFAHFAGDLTTRAEQFNIYVDSTGTITRLQHQLPETSPGKTLIEHEAREKALSFIGDTFKLNSTELEEISANATKQPERQDWSFTFAQKMPELTQGQARITVTLSGDKVTDSTRFIFIPEEWLRQQKKEEPVHSALSFIPLLCFFIVLALSGSLAVHMWQKGIFALRKTLVYSLIIGALSVGKAFSLLPEIRASLSTSQSISAQLSLYFTSYCVQLLMQIVFTYILSGVVFSYSFERFKASWLTRILLGVSIGCFMSLLAALFQKLFLTTHPLWPCFEGASSVYPWLTSTATFIFLYSNRIFALLSLSLYARITTHKSVCVLLWLLATGILMPSNTDISLASGIVCFILLALSVQLLYRNFIQYDPLLIPIATVTLMITNLVVQLYVQAYPGAFTSVSVTILALIFMTCFINYLLKRN
;
A
#
# COMPACT_ATOMS: atom_id res chain seq x y z
N MET A 1 -37.51 -36.81 -16.22
CA MET A 1 -36.35 -37.28 -15.43
C MET A 1 -36.81 -38.42 -14.53
N GLN A 2 -36.69 -39.65 -15.02
CA GLN A 2 -37.02 -40.87 -14.27
C GLN A 2 -35.89 -41.20 -13.26
N THR A 3 -36.29 -41.32 -11.99
CA THR A 3 -35.83 -42.32 -11.01
C THR A 3 -34.40 -42.89 -11.16
N SER A 4 -33.38 -42.14 -10.76
CA SER A 4 -32.34 -42.72 -9.92
C SER A 4 -32.53 -42.14 -8.52
N ARG A 5 -32.68 -42.99 -7.50
CA ARG A 5 -32.59 -42.55 -6.11
C ARG A 5 -31.21 -41.93 -5.97
N SER A 6 -31.13 -40.60 -5.96
CA SER A 6 -29.88 -39.85 -5.80
C SER A 6 -29.11 -40.44 -4.62
N PHE A 7 -27.90 -40.95 -4.88
CA PHE A 7 -27.00 -41.53 -3.88
C PHE A 7 -26.87 -40.66 -2.62
N PHE A 8 -26.87 -39.33 -2.81
CA PHE A 8 -26.81 -38.30 -1.76
C PHE A 8 -28.08 -38.17 -0.90
N ARG A 9 -29.19 -38.85 -1.24
CA ARG A 9 -30.42 -38.91 -0.44
C ARG A 9 -30.47 -40.13 0.49
N SER A 10 -29.52 -41.05 0.37
CA SER A 10 -29.44 -42.25 1.22
C SER A 10 -28.98 -41.91 2.63
N ARG A 11 -29.65 -42.46 3.66
CA ARG A 11 -29.19 -42.34 5.06
C ARG A 11 -27.82 -43.00 5.26
N LEU A 12 -27.57 -44.10 4.55
CA LEU A 12 -26.28 -44.80 4.59
C LEU A 12 -25.14 -43.91 4.08
N PHE A 13 -25.37 -43.13 3.02
CA PHE A 13 -24.37 -42.18 2.52
C PHE A 13 -23.96 -41.17 3.60
N TRP A 14 -24.94 -40.52 4.25
CA TRP A 14 -24.66 -39.54 5.29
C TRP A 14 -24.00 -40.16 6.54
N ALA A 15 -24.38 -41.38 6.90
CA ALA A 15 -23.73 -42.11 8.00
C ALA A 15 -22.27 -42.43 7.68
N VAL A 16 -21.99 -42.99 6.49
CA VAL A 16 -20.63 -43.31 6.06
C VAL A 16 -19.80 -42.05 5.87
N PHE A 17 -20.36 -41.00 5.27
CA PHE A 17 -19.68 -39.73 5.07
C PHE A 17 -19.37 -39.03 6.40
N GLY A 18 -20.30 -39.08 7.35
CA GLY A 18 -20.09 -38.58 8.71
C GLY A 18 -19.01 -39.35 9.46
N LEU A 19 -19.02 -40.69 9.41
CA LEU A 19 -17.99 -41.53 10.02
C LEU A 19 -16.61 -41.30 9.39
N ALA A 20 -16.54 -41.20 8.06
CA ALA A 20 -15.30 -40.92 7.34
C ALA A 20 -14.76 -39.52 7.65
N SER A 21 -15.64 -38.51 7.73
CA SER A 21 -15.28 -37.15 8.15
C SER A 21 -14.74 -37.12 9.58
N ALA A 22 -15.41 -37.80 10.52
CA ALA A 22 -14.96 -37.91 11.90
C ALA A 22 -13.61 -38.64 12.01
N ALA A 23 -13.43 -39.74 11.27
CA ALA A 23 -12.15 -40.45 11.20
C ALA A 23 -11.04 -39.56 10.62
N ALA A 24 -11.33 -38.78 9.57
CA ALA A 24 -10.40 -37.81 9.00
C ALA A 24 -10.04 -36.71 10.01
N THR A 25 -11.01 -36.13 10.72
CA THR A 25 -10.76 -35.15 11.79
C THR A 25 -9.92 -35.73 12.92
N VAL A 26 -10.20 -36.96 13.38
CA VAL A 26 -9.39 -37.63 14.42
C VAL A 26 -7.97 -37.85 13.93
N ALA A 27 -7.80 -38.32 12.69
CA ALA A 27 -6.49 -38.48 12.08
C ALA A 27 -5.76 -37.13 11.99
N SER A 28 -6.44 -36.06 11.58
CA SER A 28 -5.87 -34.71 11.58
C SER A 28 -5.38 -34.34 12.97
N ILE A 29 -6.21 -34.43 14.02
CA ILE A 29 -5.82 -34.04 15.39
C ILE A 29 -4.59 -34.82 15.87
N VAL A 30 -4.53 -36.13 15.60
CA VAL A 30 -3.43 -37.00 16.04
C VAL A 30 -2.13 -36.69 15.30
N TYR A 31 -2.19 -36.46 13.99
CA TYR A 31 -1.00 -36.26 13.16
C TYR A 31 -0.62 -34.79 12.95
N PHE A 32 -1.49 -33.84 13.32
CA PHE A 32 -1.24 -32.40 13.16
C PHE A 32 0.08 -31.96 13.80
N PRO A 33 0.42 -32.35 15.06
CA PRO A 33 1.69 -31.97 15.67
C PRO A 33 2.93 -32.55 14.98
N GLN A 34 2.76 -33.63 14.20
CA GLN A 34 3.85 -34.27 13.47
C GLN A 34 4.04 -33.71 12.06
N ALA A 35 2.97 -33.13 11.50
CA ALA A 35 2.91 -32.57 10.16
C ALA A 35 3.26 -31.08 10.16
N MET A 36 2.71 -30.37 11.13
CA MET A 36 2.94 -28.96 11.36
C MET A 36 3.97 -28.83 12.46
N PRO A 37 5.04 -28.05 12.28
CA PRO A 37 5.97 -27.74 13.34
C PRO A 37 5.28 -26.82 14.36
N LEU A 38 4.44 -27.40 15.23
CA LEU A 38 3.77 -26.69 16.30
C LEU A 38 4.82 -26.17 17.28
N LEU A 39 4.83 -24.87 17.49
CA LEU A 39 5.68 -24.23 18.48
C LEU A 39 5.13 -24.53 19.88
N ASP A 40 5.95 -25.18 20.71
CA ASP A 40 5.61 -25.47 22.10
C ASP A 40 5.82 -24.21 22.95
N ILE A 41 4.91 -23.25 22.77
CA ILE A 41 4.96 -21.96 23.46
C ILE A 41 3.81 -21.89 24.45
N THR A 42 4.16 -21.84 25.73
CA THR A 42 3.20 -21.59 26.80
C THR A 42 2.96 -20.09 26.94
N ILE A 43 1.75 -19.65 26.60
CA ILE A 43 1.33 -18.24 26.72
C ILE A 43 0.39 -18.10 27.92
N THR A 44 0.91 -17.57 29.02
CA THR A 44 0.15 -17.33 30.26
C THR A 44 -0.10 -15.84 30.51
N MET A 45 0.77 -14.96 30.00
CA MET A 45 0.58 -13.53 30.09
C MET A 45 -0.46 -13.06 29.06
N ASN A 46 -1.45 -12.29 29.50
CA ASN A 46 -2.36 -11.56 28.63
C ASN A 46 -1.98 -10.08 28.47
N ARG A 47 -2.70 -9.41 27.56
CA ARG A 47 -2.58 -7.98 27.30
C ARG A 47 -2.63 -7.13 28.57
N GLN A 48 -3.59 -7.37 29.48
CA GLN A 48 -3.77 -6.55 30.67
C GLN A 48 -2.59 -6.67 31.64
N GLN A 49 -2.12 -7.89 31.87
CA GLN A 49 -0.94 -8.16 32.70
C GLN A 49 0.32 -7.48 32.13
N ALA A 50 0.50 -7.50 30.80
CA ALA A 50 1.61 -6.79 30.15
C ALA A 50 1.57 -5.29 30.43
N LEU A 51 0.40 -4.66 30.33
CA LEU A 51 0.23 -3.24 30.65
C LEU A 51 0.51 -2.94 32.13
N GLU A 52 0.03 -3.78 33.05
CA GLU A 52 0.25 -3.61 34.49
C GLU A 52 1.73 -3.75 34.88
N GLN A 53 2.42 -4.77 34.34
CA GLN A 53 3.83 -5.01 34.62
C GLN A 53 4.73 -3.94 34.02
N ALA A 54 4.42 -3.45 32.82
CA ALA A 54 5.13 -2.32 32.22
C ALA A 54 5.01 -1.06 33.08
N ARG A 55 3.84 -0.80 33.67
CA ARG A 55 3.64 0.31 34.63
C ARG A 55 4.50 0.15 35.88
N SER A 56 4.61 -1.07 36.40
CA SER A 56 5.48 -1.36 37.55
C SER A 56 6.95 -1.07 37.25
N ILE A 57 7.47 -1.58 36.12
CA ILE A 57 8.87 -1.35 35.72
C ILE A 57 9.12 0.14 35.44
N ALA A 58 8.21 0.81 34.75
CA ALA A 58 8.28 2.24 34.49
C ALA A 58 8.43 3.04 35.78
N ASN A 59 7.67 2.71 36.83
CA ASN A 59 7.76 3.38 38.13
C ASN A 59 9.07 3.07 38.88
N ILE A 60 9.56 1.83 38.82
CA ILE A 60 10.79 1.42 39.52
C ILE A 60 12.03 2.14 38.94
N TYR A 61 12.11 2.21 37.61
CA TYR A 61 13.28 2.75 36.91
C TYR A 61 13.07 4.18 36.39
N ASN A 62 11.92 4.80 36.69
CA ASN A 62 11.51 6.10 36.20
C ASN A 62 11.61 6.21 34.66
N LEU A 63 11.02 5.26 33.94
CA LEU A 63 11.10 5.13 32.48
C LEU A 63 9.81 5.61 31.80
N GLY A 64 9.95 6.45 30.79
CA GLY A 64 8.83 7.00 30.05
C GLY A 64 8.03 8.07 30.83
N PRO A 65 6.93 8.57 30.26
CA PRO A 65 6.19 9.67 30.84
C PRO A 65 5.36 9.21 32.05
N ALA A 66 5.28 10.04 33.10
CA ALA A 66 4.56 9.71 34.35
C ALA A 66 3.06 9.38 34.16
N ASP A 67 2.38 10.06 33.24
CA ASP A 67 0.98 9.79 32.86
C ASP A 67 0.89 9.12 31.48
N ALA A 68 1.66 8.06 31.26
CA ALA A 68 1.69 7.36 29.99
C ALA A 68 0.34 6.73 29.63
N GLN A 69 -0.10 6.95 28.39
CA GLN A 69 -0.98 6.00 27.71
C GLN A 69 -0.16 4.74 27.39
N GLN A 70 -0.82 3.58 27.44
CA GLN A 70 -0.17 2.30 27.24
C GLN A 70 -0.85 1.49 26.14
N VAL A 71 -0.05 0.83 25.32
CA VAL A 71 -0.50 -0.10 24.28
C VAL A 71 0.39 -1.33 24.28
N ALA A 72 -0.21 -2.51 24.10
CA ALA A 72 0.53 -3.77 24.03
C ALA A 72 0.32 -4.47 22.69
N TYR A 73 1.35 -5.19 22.28
CA TYR A 73 1.50 -5.91 21.02
C TYR A 73 2.22 -7.25 21.30
N PHE A 74 1.88 -8.34 20.60
CA PHE A 74 2.46 -9.67 20.86
C PHE A 74 3.16 -10.22 19.61
N ASN A 75 4.41 -9.79 19.42
CA ASN A 75 5.17 -9.99 18.21
C ASN A 75 5.82 -11.38 18.09
N ASN A 76 6.19 -11.76 16.87
CA ASN A 76 7.19 -12.76 16.55
C ASN A 76 8.37 -12.15 15.76
N ASP A 77 9.58 -12.68 15.97
CA ASP A 77 10.74 -12.39 15.12
C ASP A 77 10.84 -13.41 13.97
N GLU A 78 10.12 -13.14 12.89
CA GLU A 78 10.07 -14.01 11.72
C GLU A 78 11.42 -14.14 11.01
N HIS A 79 12.25 -13.10 11.05
CA HIS A 79 13.53 -13.11 10.35
C HIS A 79 14.50 -14.09 11.02
N ILE A 80 14.58 -14.07 12.35
CA ILE A 80 15.35 -15.03 13.15
C ILE A 80 14.79 -16.45 13.00
N GLN A 81 13.46 -16.60 13.03
CA GLN A 81 12.82 -17.88 12.81
C GLN A 81 13.23 -18.47 11.46
N ASN A 82 13.07 -17.72 10.37
CA ASN A 82 13.42 -18.17 9.02
C ASN A 82 14.93 -18.51 8.90
N TYR A 83 15.81 -17.72 9.53
CA TYR A 83 17.25 -18.01 9.57
C TYR A 83 17.54 -19.36 10.22
N ILE A 84 16.95 -19.62 11.40
CA ILE A 84 17.20 -20.86 12.13
C ILE A 84 16.64 -22.06 11.36
N GLU A 85 15.41 -21.95 10.86
CA GLU A 85 14.75 -23.03 10.16
C GLU A 85 15.43 -23.40 8.82
N LEU A 86 15.95 -22.41 8.07
CA LEU A 86 16.59 -22.66 6.77
C LEU A 86 18.10 -22.88 6.85
N HIS A 87 18.81 -22.20 7.77
CA HIS A 87 20.28 -22.14 7.78
C HIS A 87 20.94 -22.61 9.08
N ALA A 88 20.25 -22.57 10.23
CA ALA A 88 20.86 -22.86 11.54
C ALA A 88 20.17 -23.98 12.33
N GLY A 89 19.88 -25.11 11.67
CA GLY A 89 19.51 -26.37 12.34
C GLY A 89 18.02 -26.73 12.31
N GLY A 90 17.19 -26.01 11.56
CA GLY A 90 15.81 -26.41 11.30
C GLY A 90 14.85 -26.14 12.47
N ASN A 91 13.64 -26.69 12.36
CA ASN A 91 12.60 -26.54 13.39
C ASN A 91 13.05 -27.05 14.77
N ALA A 92 13.88 -28.10 14.82
CA ALA A 92 14.38 -28.64 16.09
C ALA A 92 15.26 -27.62 16.83
N ALA A 93 16.17 -26.95 16.12
CA ALA A 93 17.01 -25.90 16.71
C ALA A 93 16.17 -24.70 17.16
N PHE A 94 15.13 -24.33 16.41
CA PHE A 94 14.22 -23.25 16.81
C PHE A 94 13.44 -23.60 18.08
N GLN A 95 12.91 -24.82 18.19
CA GLN A 95 12.23 -25.31 19.39
C GLN A 95 13.17 -25.39 20.59
N GLN A 96 14.43 -25.80 20.37
CA GLN A 96 15.44 -25.80 21.40
C GLN A 96 15.71 -24.38 21.90
N LEU A 97 15.85 -23.39 20.99
CA LEU A 97 16.02 -21.99 21.37
C LEU A 97 14.87 -21.48 22.25
N LEU A 98 13.62 -21.82 21.89
CA LEU A 98 12.43 -21.45 22.67
C LEU A 98 12.44 -22.06 24.09
N LYS A 99 12.98 -23.27 24.24
CA LYS A 99 13.08 -23.96 25.54
C LYS A 99 14.25 -23.47 26.39
N GLU A 100 15.37 -23.11 25.77
CA GLU A 100 16.57 -22.65 26.47
C GLU A 100 16.39 -21.25 27.09
N GLY A 101 15.48 -20.43 26.57
CA GLY A 101 15.18 -19.10 27.14
C GLY A 101 16.31 -18.07 26.98
N ILE A 102 17.30 -18.35 26.11
CA ILE A 102 18.41 -17.43 25.81
C ILE A 102 17.93 -16.25 24.96
N TYR A 103 16.99 -16.51 24.07
CA TYR A 103 16.37 -15.51 23.22
C TYR A 103 14.87 -15.81 23.09
N TYR A 104 14.04 -14.77 23.10
CA TYR A 104 12.58 -14.90 22.96
C TYR A 104 12.10 -14.28 21.63
N PRO A 105 11.94 -15.09 20.57
CA PRO A 105 11.37 -14.63 19.30
C PRO A 105 9.92 -14.15 19.46
N TYR A 106 9.13 -14.83 20.31
CA TYR A 106 7.77 -14.44 20.66
C TYR A 106 7.79 -13.62 21.94
N LYS A 107 7.29 -12.39 21.89
CA LYS A 107 7.35 -11.48 23.04
C LYS A 107 6.23 -10.46 23.06
N TRP A 108 5.77 -10.13 24.26
CA TRP A 108 4.93 -8.96 24.49
C TRP A 108 5.80 -7.70 24.40
N GLN A 109 5.32 -6.70 23.68
CA GLN A 109 5.88 -5.35 23.65
C GLN A 109 4.83 -4.39 24.16
N VAL A 110 5.20 -3.51 25.08
CA VAL A 110 4.31 -2.51 25.67
C VAL A 110 4.91 -1.14 25.50
N ARG A 111 4.26 -0.27 24.74
CA ARG A 111 4.69 1.12 24.54
C ARG A 111 3.93 2.04 25.50
N HIS A 112 4.68 2.89 26.19
CA HIS A 112 4.25 4.01 27.01
C HIS A 112 4.53 5.30 26.25
N PHE A 113 3.49 6.09 26.03
CA PHE A 113 3.61 7.33 25.28
C PHE A 113 2.59 8.35 25.80
N LYS A 114 2.80 9.63 25.49
CA LYS A 114 1.85 10.69 25.82
C LYS A 114 1.82 11.69 24.67
N GLU A 115 0.60 12.09 24.27
CA GLU A 115 0.40 13.09 23.21
C GLU A 115 1.24 14.35 23.47
N GLY A 116 1.96 14.81 22.45
CA GLY A 116 2.83 15.97 22.50
C GLY A 116 4.16 15.76 23.23
N VAL A 117 4.31 14.70 24.02
CA VAL A 117 5.52 14.39 24.78
C VAL A 117 6.41 13.46 23.97
N GLN A 118 7.69 13.81 23.87
CA GLN A 118 8.65 13.02 23.11
C GLN A 118 9.20 11.83 23.89
N ASN A 119 9.30 11.96 25.21
CA ASN A 119 9.73 10.85 26.05
C ASN A 119 8.71 9.72 26.00
N GLU A 120 9.17 8.56 25.57
CA GLU A 120 8.38 7.35 25.37
C GLU A 120 9.22 6.16 25.81
N ALA A 121 8.58 5.09 26.29
CA ALA A 121 9.28 3.87 26.67
C ALA A 121 8.58 2.65 26.09
N THR A 122 9.35 1.70 25.56
CA THR A 122 8.84 0.40 25.12
C THR A 122 9.45 -0.69 25.99
N PHE A 123 8.61 -1.55 26.56
CA PHE A 123 9.00 -2.65 27.43
C PHE A 123 8.76 -3.97 26.71
N MET A 124 9.64 -4.94 26.91
CA MET A 124 9.58 -6.26 26.30
C MET A 124 9.46 -7.34 27.38
N PHE A 125 8.54 -8.29 27.19
CA PHE A 125 8.34 -9.43 28.09
C PHE A 125 8.30 -10.75 27.33
N SER A 126 8.79 -11.81 27.94
CA SER A 126 8.60 -13.18 27.43
C SER A 126 7.10 -13.56 27.40
N PRO A 127 6.71 -14.64 26.68
CA PRO A 127 5.31 -15.09 26.63
C PRO A 127 4.69 -15.42 28.00
N THR A 128 5.55 -15.70 29.00
CA THR A 128 5.19 -16.01 30.37
C THR A 128 5.22 -14.81 31.32
N GLY A 129 5.67 -13.63 30.85
CA GLY A 129 5.70 -12.38 31.62
C GLY A 129 7.02 -12.06 32.32
N GLN A 130 8.14 -12.70 31.96
CA GLN A 130 9.45 -12.27 32.48
C GLN A 130 9.91 -10.99 31.76
N PRO A 131 10.38 -9.96 32.48
CA PRO A 131 10.98 -8.77 31.87
C PRO A 131 12.19 -9.15 31.01
N TYR A 132 12.22 -8.71 29.76
CA TYR A 132 13.22 -9.12 28.77
C TYR A 132 14.07 -7.96 28.24
N GLY A 133 13.55 -6.74 28.29
CA GLY A 133 14.29 -5.55 27.89
C GLY A 133 13.39 -4.32 27.81
N PHE A 134 13.97 -3.18 27.49
CA PHE A 134 13.23 -1.95 27.22
C PHE A 134 14.04 -0.98 26.36
N SER A 135 13.37 0.04 25.85
CA SER A 135 13.98 1.18 25.16
C SER A 135 13.22 2.45 25.50
N GLU A 136 13.91 3.50 25.91
CA GLU A 136 13.36 4.81 26.23
C GLU A 136 13.91 5.86 25.26
N ILE A 137 13.01 6.64 24.68
CA ILE A 137 13.35 7.79 23.86
C ILE A 137 13.48 9.00 24.78
N ILE A 138 14.57 9.74 24.66
CA ILE A 138 14.86 10.96 25.43
C ILE A 138 15.10 12.11 24.47
N ALA A 139 14.52 13.27 24.76
CA ALA A 139 14.65 14.47 23.93
C ALA A 139 16.09 14.89 23.73
N GLU A 140 16.47 15.24 22.50
CA GLU A 140 17.81 15.78 22.21
C GLU A 140 18.14 16.96 23.14
N SER A 141 17.17 17.85 23.36
CA SER A 141 17.30 19.05 24.18
C SER A 141 17.37 18.78 25.68
N GLN A 142 17.00 17.59 26.15
CA GLN A 142 17.03 17.26 27.57
C GLN A 142 18.48 17.23 28.08
N PRO A 143 18.82 18.01 29.13
CA PRO A 143 20.17 18.02 29.69
C PRO A 143 20.58 16.64 30.21
N GLY A 144 21.88 16.38 30.19
CA GLY A 144 22.46 15.18 30.79
C GLY A 144 23.96 15.31 30.95
N GLU A 145 24.55 14.41 31.74
CA GLU A 145 25.97 14.42 32.04
C GLU A 145 26.84 14.02 30.84
N GLN A 146 28.12 14.37 30.89
CA GLN A 146 29.14 13.88 29.97
C GLN A 146 29.96 12.80 30.68
N LEU A 147 29.55 11.54 30.54
CA LEU A 147 30.32 10.43 31.08
C LEU A 147 31.58 10.17 30.24
N SER A 148 32.62 9.63 30.88
CA SER A 148 33.73 9.01 30.16
C SER A 148 33.30 7.64 29.59
N PRO A 149 34.00 7.10 28.57
CA PRO A 149 33.73 5.77 28.05
C PRO A 149 33.75 4.68 29.14
N GLU A 150 34.69 4.75 30.08
CA GLU A 150 34.85 3.79 31.17
C GLU A 150 33.67 3.86 32.15
N GLN A 151 33.23 5.07 32.51
CA GLN A 151 32.06 5.27 33.37
C GLN A 151 30.77 4.76 32.72
N ALA A 152 30.61 4.97 31.42
CA ALA A 152 29.47 4.45 30.66
C ALA A 152 29.49 2.91 30.65
N GLN A 153 30.64 2.29 30.40
CA GLN A 153 30.78 0.83 30.42
C GLN A 153 30.48 0.23 31.80
N GLU A 154 30.98 0.84 32.88
CA GLU A 154 30.70 0.40 34.25
C GLU A 154 29.20 0.47 34.56
N LYS A 155 28.54 1.56 34.14
CA LYS A 155 27.10 1.75 34.32
C LYS A 155 26.26 0.73 33.55
N ALA A 156 26.63 0.44 32.30
CA ALA A 156 26.00 -0.61 31.52
C ALA A 156 26.15 -1.98 32.19
N ALA A 157 27.36 -2.32 32.64
CA ALA A 157 27.64 -3.57 33.33
C ALA A 157 26.82 -3.73 34.63
N GLN A 158 26.77 -2.69 35.46
CA GLN A 158 25.97 -2.70 36.69
C GLN A 158 24.48 -2.95 36.40
N PHE A 159 23.94 -2.27 35.37
CA PHE A 159 22.54 -2.38 35.01
C PHE A 159 22.20 -3.74 34.42
N MET A 160 23.05 -4.31 33.57
CA MET A 160 22.89 -5.66 33.04
C MET A 160 22.81 -6.71 34.16
N ARG A 161 23.64 -6.59 35.22
CA ARG A 161 23.58 -7.49 36.38
C ARG A 161 22.25 -7.37 37.13
N GLN A 162 21.70 -6.16 37.27
CA GLN A 162 20.38 -5.93 37.91
C GLN A 162 19.24 -6.62 37.15
N TRP A 163 19.38 -6.75 35.83
CA TRP A 163 18.45 -7.46 34.96
C TRP A 163 18.74 -8.96 34.84
N GLY A 164 19.62 -9.51 35.68
CA GLY A 164 19.93 -10.94 35.73
C GLY A 164 20.82 -11.44 34.57
N ILE A 165 21.49 -10.53 33.85
CA ILE A 165 22.39 -10.91 32.75
C ILE A 165 23.78 -11.26 33.31
N GLN A 166 24.27 -12.44 32.96
CA GLN A 166 25.59 -12.96 33.31
C GLN A 166 26.66 -12.34 32.40
N LEU A 167 27.36 -11.31 32.89
CA LEU A 167 28.33 -10.54 32.09
C LEU A 167 29.54 -11.33 31.61
N ASP A 168 29.95 -12.39 32.32
CA ASP A 168 31.07 -13.26 31.98
C ASP A 168 30.87 -14.00 30.64
N LEU A 169 29.62 -14.11 30.19
CA LEU A 169 29.26 -14.69 28.90
C LEU A 169 29.30 -13.67 27.76
N TYR A 170 29.60 -12.39 28.03
CA TYR A 170 29.50 -11.31 27.06
C TYR A 170 30.81 -10.52 26.93
N LYS A 171 31.15 -10.15 25.69
CA LYS A 171 32.29 -9.31 25.34
C LYS A 171 31.81 -8.06 24.63
N LEU A 172 32.33 -6.89 25.03
CA LEU A 172 32.09 -5.63 24.32
C LEU A 172 32.78 -5.67 22.95
N ILE A 173 32.03 -5.43 21.87
CA ILE A 173 32.53 -5.44 20.49
C ILE A 173 32.38 -4.11 19.77
N GLU A 174 31.41 -3.28 20.17
CA GLU A 174 31.19 -1.95 19.58
C GLU A 174 30.97 -0.94 20.71
N SER A 175 31.59 0.22 20.57
CA SER A 175 31.44 1.37 21.47
C SER A 175 31.30 2.61 20.61
N SER A 176 30.11 3.20 20.63
CA SER A 176 29.75 4.37 19.84
C SER A 176 29.31 5.50 20.77
N HIS A 177 29.54 6.75 20.37
CA HIS A 177 29.11 7.91 21.14
C HIS A 177 28.61 9.05 20.25
N GLU A 178 27.71 9.88 20.80
CA GLU A 178 27.17 11.09 20.18
C GLU A 178 27.12 12.24 21.20
N ASN A 179 27.69 13.39 20.84
CA ASN A 179 27.62 14.65 21.57
C ASN A 179 26.39 15.44 21.09
N ARG A 180 25.48 15.75 22.02
CA ARG A 180 24.33 16.61 21.77
C ARG A 180 24.72 18.08 21.81
N THR A 181 23.92 18.90 21.14
CA THR A 181 24.09 20.36 21.07
C THR A 181 24.05 21.06 22.44
N ASN A 182 23.39 20.46 23.43
CA ASN A 182 23.33 20.95 24.81
C ASN A 182 24.50 20.47 25.69
N GLY A 183 25.48 19.77 25.11
CA GLY A 183 26.62 19.20 25.82
C GLY A 183 26.36 17.84 26.46
N ARG A 184 25.19 17.21 26.33
CA ARG A 184 24.99 15.82 26.79
C ARG A 184 25.77 14.84 25.91
N ARG A 185 26.38 13.81 26.50
CA ARG A 185 26.99 12.71 25.74
C ARG A 185 26.17 11.43 25.88
N ASP A 186 25.84 10.82 24.75
CA ASP A 186 25.09 9.57 24.67
C ASP A 186 26.03 8.45 24.18
N TYR A 187 25.94 7.26 24.78
CA TYR A 187 26.72 6.08 24.43
C TYR A 187 25.82 4.94 23.96
N THR A 188 26.29 4.18 22.97
CA THR A 188 25.69 2.89 22.59
C THR A 188 26.78 1.83 22.61
N LEU A 189 26.56 0.81 23.43
CA LEU A 189 27.48 -0.31 23.66
C LEU A 189 26.83 -1.59 23.17
N VAL A 190 27.55 -2.38 22.37
CA VAL A 190 27.08 -3.68 21.89
C VAL A 190 27.96 -4.79 22.43
N TYR A 191 27.33 -5.70 23.16
CA TYR A 191 27.96 -6.86 23.77
C TYR A 191 27.58 -8.12 23.01
N GLN A 192 28.56 -8.91 22.61
CA GLN A 192 28.36 -10.19 21.96
C GLN A 192 28.56 -11.33 22.94
N ARG A 193 27.65 -12.30 22.91
CA ARG A 193 27.74 -13.52 23.71
C ARG A 193 28.85 -14.45 23.18
N THR A 194 29.62 -15.08 24.07
CA THR A 194 30.83 -15.86 23.71
C THR A 194 30.70 -17.36 23.89
N ASP A 195 29.82 -17.85 24.76
CA ASP A 195 29.62 -19.29 25.04
C ASP A 195 28.76 -20.00 23.98
N LYS A 196 27.93 -19.25 23.26
CA LYS A 196 26.96 -19.78 22.30
C LYS A 196 26.84 -18.89 21.07
N GLN A 197 26.68 -19.53 19.91
CA GLN A 197 26.39 -18.89 18.63
C GLN A 197 25.42 -19.76 17.82
N LEU A 198 24.64 -19.15 16.93
CA LEU A 198 23.72 -19.84 16.03
C LEU A 198 24.35 -19.89 14.64
N LYS A 199 25.21 -20.89 14.43
CA LYS A 199 26.03 -21.02 13.21
C LYS A 199 26.85 -19.74 12.97
N ASP A 200 26.47 -18.93 11.99
CA ASP A 200 27.15 -17.69 11.59
C ASP A 200 26.55 -16.45 12.29
N ALA A 201 25.43 -16.62 13.00
CA ALA A 201 24.73 -15.56 13.69
C ALA A 201 25.10 -15.49 15.19
N HIS A 202 25.18 -14.26 15.70
CA HIS A 202 25.69 -14.00 17.05
C HIS A 202 24.61 -13.38 17.93
N PHE A 203 24.49 -13.88 19.17
CA PHE A 203 23.62 -13.25 20.17
C PHE A 203 24.27 -11.97 20.67
N ARG A 204 23.55 -10.85 20.57
CA ARG A 204 24.04 -9.54 20.99
C ARG A 204 23.05 -8.84 21.91
N ILE A 205 23.59 -8.00 22.79
CA ILE A 205 22.84 -7.09 23.65
C ILE A 205 23.31 -5.68 23.36
N THR A 206 22.37 -4.79 23.04
CA THR A 206 22.62 -3.35 22.99
C THR A 206 22.24 -2.72 24.31
N VAL A 207 23.17 -1.94 24.89
CA VAL A 207 22.91 -1.07 26.02
C VAL A 207 23.19 0.37 25.59
N SER A 208 22.18 1.24 25.69
CA SER A 208 22.34 2.67 25.43
C SER A 208 22.26 3.47 26.72
N ILE A 209 23.11 4.47 26.83
CA ILE A 209 23.19 5.38 27.97
C ILE A 209 23.03 6.80 27.43
N THR A 210 22.02 7.51 27.90
CA THR A 210 21.75 8.90 27.53
C THR A 210 22.13 9.81 28.68
N GLY A 211 23.20 10.58 28.52
CA GLY A 211 23.85 11.27 29.63
C GLY A 211 24.32 10.28 30.70
N ASN A 212 23.59 10.22 31.82
CA ASN A 212 23.83 9.27 32.90
C ASN A 212 22.70 8.23 33.08
N LYS A 213 21.72 8.12 32.19
CA LYS A 213 20.60 7.18 32.35
C LYS A 213 20.72 6.03 31.37
N VAL A 214 20.55 4.79 31.82
CA VAL A 214 20.41 3.65 30.90
C VAL A 214 19.03 3.72 30.27
N THR A 215 18.99 3.91 28.96
CA THR A 215 17.75 4.12 28.20
C THR A 215 17.37 2.90 27.37
N THR A 216 18.32 2.05 26.99
CA THR A 216 18.02 0.84 26.21
C THR A 216 18.72 -0.38 26.80
N LEU A 217 17.99 -1.48 26.87
CA LEU A 217 18.48 -2.84 27.03
C LEU A 217 17.72 -3.72 26.04
N ASN A 218 18.36 -4.09 24.93
CA ASN A 218 17.72 -4.84 23.85
C ASN A 218 18.55 -6.07 23.45
N HIS A 219 17.88 -7.22 23.35
CA HIS A 219 18.46 -8.46 22.86
C HIS A 219 18.14 -8.64 21.38
N PHE A 220 19.15 -8.96 20.57
CA PHE A 220 18.99 -9.26 19.16
C PHE A 220 19.96 -10.36 18.73
N ILE A 221 19.68 -10.98 17.59
CA ILE A 221 20.60 -11.91 16.93
C ILE A 221 21.08 -11.20 15.66
N ASP A 222 22.40 -11.04 15.55
CA ASP A 222 23.06 -10.48 14.38
C ASP A 222 23.10 -11.52 13.28
N ILE A 223 22.27 -11.34 12.24
CA ILE A 223 22.12 -12.29 11.13
C ILE A 223 22.96 -11.81 9.94
N PRO A 224 23.79 -12.70 9.36
CA PRO A 224 24.62 -12.35 8.19
C PRO A 224 23.82 -11.81 7.00
N GLU A 225 24.35 -10.78 6.34
CA GLU A 225 23.82 -10.19 5.10
C GLU A 225 23.52 -11.28 4.05
N PHE A 226 24.42 -12.26 3.92
CA PHE A 226 24.26 -13.36 2.97
C PHE A 226 22.92 -14.09 3.12
N PHE A 227 22.45 -14.32 4.36
CA PHE A 227 21.15 -14.96 4.57
C PHE A 227 20.00 -14.08 4.09
N SER A 228 20.00 -12.80 4.48
CA SER A 228 18.94 -11.86 4.06
C SER A 228 18.78 -11.82 2.54
N ARG A 229 19.91 -11.86 1.83
CA ARG A 229 19.93 -11.78 0.37
C ARG A 229 19.54 -13.11 -0.28
N SER A 230 20.00 -14.24 0.26
CA SER A 230 19.62 -15.57 -0.26
C SER A 230 18.15 -15.86 0.01
N TYR A 231 17.63 -15.41 1.15
CA TYR A 231 16.21 -15.45 1.46
C TYR A 231 15.40 -14.58 0.47
N GLN A 232 15.82 -13.35 0.18
CA GLN A 232 15.19 -12.51 -0.85
C GLN A 232 15.22 -13.16 -2.24
N GLU A 233 16.33 -13.79 -2.63
CA GLU A 233 16.48 -14.51 -3.90
C GLU A 233 15.51 -15.70 -4.00
N MET A 234 15.43 -16.51 -2.93
CA MET A 234 14.46 -17.61 -2.83
C MET A 234 13.02 -17.10 -2.96
N ARG A 235 12.68 -16.03 -2.25
CA ARG A 235 11.35 -15.40 -2.21
C ARG A 235 10.94 -14.78 -3.55
N ALA A 236 11.88 -14.35 -4.38
CA ALA A 236 11.58 -13.79 -5.69
C ALA A 236 10.77 -14.75 -6.58
N ALA A 237 11.02 -16.07 -6.49
CA ALA A 237 10.28 -17.08 -7.26
C ALA A 237 8.82 -17.21 -6.77
N ASN A 238 8.62 -17.21 -5.45
CA ASN A 238 7.28 -17.20 -4.83
C ASN A 238 6.46 -15.99 -5.28
N GLU A 239 7.07 -14.80 -5.18
CA GLU A 239 6.45 -13.53 -5.55
C GLU A 239 6.15 -13.48 -7.05
N THR A 240 7.04 -14.02 -7.89
CA THR A 240 6.83 -14.08 -9.34
C THR A 240 5.59 -14.93 -9.69
N ILE A 241 5.47 -16.14 -9.12
CA ILE A 241 4.29 -17.00 -9.34
C ILE A 241 3.02 -16.29 -8.88
N ALA A 242 3.05 -15.70 -7.68
CA ALA A 242 1.91 -14.99 -7.12
C ALA A 242 1.50 -13.78 -7.96
N SER A 243 2.47 -13.02 -8.46
CA SER A 243 2.21 -11.84 -9.26
C SER A 243 1.59 -12.19 -10.62
N PHE A 244 2.09 -13.23 -11.30
CA PHE A 244 1.44 -13.73 -12.53
C PHE A 244 0.00 -14.19 -12.28
N ALA A 245 -0.24 -14.88 -11.17
CA ALA A 245 -1.59 -15.32 -10.79
C ALA A 245 -2.50 -14.15 -10.43
N GLN A 246 -1.99 -13.13 -9.72
CA GLN A 246 -2.71 -11.89 -9.44
C GLN A 246 -3.05 -11.15 -10.74
N THR A 247 -2.10 -11.02 -11.68
CA THR A 247 -2.41 -10.44 -13.01
C THR A 247 -3.48 -11.25 -13.74
N ALA A 248 -3.39 -12.58 -13.74
CA ALA A 248 -4.41 -13.44 -14.33
C ALA A 248 -5.78 -13.25 -13.64
N LEU A 249 -5.82 -13.13 -12.32
CA LEU A 249 -7.01 -12.81 -11.53
C LEU A 249 -7.59 -11.46 -11.96
N TYR A 250 -6.79 -10.40 -12.06
CA TYR A 250 -7.25 -9.09 -12.51
C TYR A 250 -7.76 -9.08 -13.95
N VAL A 251 -7.03 -9.70 -14.88
CA VAL A 251 -7.40 -9.77 -16.30
C VAL A 251 -8.66 -10.62 -16.49
N LEU A 252 -8.68 -11.83 -15.94
CA LEU A 252 -9.72 -12.80 -16.25
C LEU A 252 -10.94 -12.61 -15.38
N TYR A 253 -10.78 -12.28 -14.09
CA TYR A 253 -11.89 -12.27 -13.14
C TYR A 253 -12.39 -10.85 -12.92
N PHE A 254 -11.54 -9.87 -12.64
CA PHE A 254 -12.04 -8.49 -12.49
C PHE A 254 -12.45 -7.87 -13.83
N PHE A 255 -11.59 -7.93 -14.84
CA PHE A 255 -11.92 -7.40 -16.16
C PHE A 255 -12.86 -8.35 -16.93
N GLY A 256 -12.47 -9.61 -17.13
CA GLY A 256 -13.28 -10.59 -17.86
C GLY A 256 -14.58 -11.00 -17.14
N GLY A 257 -14.50 -11.33 -15.85
CA GLY A 257 -15.63 -11.75 -15.03
C GLY A 257 -16.53 -10.58 -14.62
N CYS A 258 -16.05 -9.67 -13.77
CA CYS A 258 -16.84 -8.58 -13.21
C CYS A 258 -17.23 -7.56 -14.28
N PHE A 259 -16.27 -6.95 -14.97
CA PHE A 259 -16.58 -5.86 -15.91
C PHE A 259 -17.30 -6.35 -17.17
N LEU A 260 -16.75 -7.31 -17.94
CA LEU A 260 -17.43 -7.83 -19.13
C LEU A 260 -18.68 -8.66 -18.78
N GLY A 261 -18.68 -9.40 -17.67
CA GLY A 261 -19.86 -10.11 -17.19
C GLY A 261 -20.99 -9.16 -16.77
N MET A 262 -20.68 -8.02 -16.14
CA MET A 262 -21.66 -6.97 -15.87
C MET A 262 -22.28 -6.45 -17.18
N LEU A 263 -21.45 -6.13 -18.19
CA LEU A 263 -21.95 -5.71 -19.52
C LEU A 263 -22.84 -6.79 -20.18
N PHE A 264 -22.49 -8.06 -20.03
CA PHE A 264 -23.31 -9.18 -20.50
C PHE A 264 -24.66 -9.27 -19.79
N LEU A 265 -24.67 -9.19 -18.46
CA LEU A 265 -25.90 -9.23 -17.65
C LEU A 265 -26.80 -8.03 -17.93
N LEU A 266 -26.21 -6.85 -18.15
CA LEU A 266 -26.92 -5.65 -18.58
C LEU A 266 -27.60 -5.84 -19.94
N ARG A 267 -26.91 -6.43 -20.93
CA ARG A 267 -27.52 -6.79 -22.24
C ARG A 267 -28.70 -7.74 -22.09
N LYS A 268 -28.61 -8.68 -21.15
CA LYS A 268 -29.66 -9.67 -20.90
C LYS A 268 -30.76 -9.18 -19.95
N ARG A 269 -30.66 -7.94 -19.43
CA ARG A 269 -31.53 -7.40 -18.37
C ARG A 269 -31.64 -8.35 -17.17
N ALA A 270 -30.55 -9.04 -16.84
CA ALA A 270 -30.51 -10.14 -15.90
C ALA A 270 -30.00 -9.75 -14.49
N LEU A 271 -29.98 -8.45 -14.16
CA LEU A 271 -29.42 -7.98 -12.89
C LEU A 271 -30.44 -8.07 -11.75
N TRP A 272 -29.97 -8.51 -10.57
CA TRP A 272 -30.72 -8.41 -9.32
C TRP A 272 -29.80 -7.88 -8.22
N PRO A 273 -29.57 -6.55 -8.19
CA PRO A 273 -28.45 -6.00 -7.45
C PRO A 273 -28.71 -5.84 -5.95
N LYS A 274 -29.97 -5.73 -5.51
CA LYS A 274 -30.32 -5.37 -4.13
C LYS A 274 -29.79 -6.36 -3.07
N PRO A 275 -30.03 -7.68 -3.16
CA PRO A 275 -29.54 -8.62 -2.15
C PRO A 275 -28.00 -8.69 -2.11
N ALA A 276 -27.38 -8.65 -3.29
CA ALA A 276 -25.93 -8.65 -3.44
C ALA A 276 -25.28 -7.39 -2.84
N LEU A 277 -25.93 -6.23 -2.98
CA LEU A 277 -25.51 -4.99 -2.34
C LEU A 277 -25.59 -5.08 -0.81
N TYR A 278 -26.67 -5.62 -0.25
CA TYR A 278 -26.78 -5.80 1.21
C TYR A 278 -25.71 -6.75 1.75
N MET A 279 -25.44 -7.85 1.04
CA MET A 279 -24.35 -8.75 1.41
C MET A 279 -22.98 -8.09 1.26
N GLY A 280 -22.77 -7.30 0.19
CA GLY A 280 -21.55 -6.52 -0.01
C GLY A 280 -21.30 -5.52 1.12
N ILE A 281 -22.35 -4.83 1.58
CA ILE A 281 -22.30 -3.93 2.74
C ILE A 281 -22.02 -4.72 4.02
N PHE A 282 -22.67 -5.87 4.23
CA PHE A 282 -22.43 -6.71 5.41
C PHE A 282 -20.96 -7.15 5.49
N ILE A 283 -20.39 -7.67 4.41
CA ILE A 283 -18.97 -8.07 4.36
C ILE A 283 -18.04 -6.86 4.52
N ALA A 284 -18.39 -5.70 3.93
CA ALA A 284 -17.64 -4.47 4.15
C ALA A 284 -17.69 -4.02 5.62
N VAL A 285 -18.82 -4.20 6.32
CA VAL A 285 -18.95 -3.93 7.76
C VAL A 285 -18.11 -4.92 8.57
N CYS A 286 -18.06 -6.20 8.19
CA CYS A 286 -17.14 -7.16 8.81
C CYS A 286 -15.68 -6.69 8.70
N GLN A 287 -15.26 -6.22 7.53
CA GLN A 287 -13.92 -5.65 7.32
C GLN A 287 -13.69 -4.37 8.13
N LEU A 288 -14.71 -3.50 8.22
CA LEU A 288 -14.66 -2.32 9.08
C LEU A 288 -14.48 -2.69 10.55
N LEU A 289 -15.20 -3.70 11.05
CA LEU A 289 -15.05 -4.21 12.41
C LEU A 289 -13.67 -4.83 12.64
N VAL A 290 -13.10 -5.52 11.66
CA VAL A 290 -11.72 -6.02 11.72
C VAL A 290 -10.74 -4.85 11.85
N ALA A 291 -10.86 -3.83 11.02
CA ALA A 291 -10.00 -2.65 11.07
C ALA A 291 -10.12 -1.90 12.41
N LEU A 292 -11.34 -1.72 12.93
CA LEU A 292 -11.59 -1.14 14.25
C LEU A 292 -11.01 -1.99 15.38
N ASN A 293 -11.07 -3.32 15.26
CA ASN A 293 -10.48 -4.23 16.24
C ASN A 293 -8.94 -4.22 16.22
N GLN A 294 -8.34 -3.76 15.12
CA GLN A 294 -6.91 -3.57 14.92
C GLN A 294 -6.39 -2.19 15.33
N VAL A 295 -7.26 -1.29 15.81
CA VAL A 295 -6.89 0.05 16.29
C VAL A 295 -5.79 0.02 17.34
N SER A 296 -5.76 -1.02 18.20
CA SER A 296 -4.71 -1.19 19.19
C SER A 296 -3.32 -1.16 18.57
N PHE A 297 -3.14 -1.69 17.36
CA PHE A 297 -1.85 -1.68 16.67
C PHE A 297 -1.46 -0.30 16.17
N LEU A 298 -2.43 0.55 15.83
CA LEU A 298 -2.14 1.89 15.35
C LEU A 298 -1.55 2.77 16.46
N TRP A 299 -1.96 2.56 17.70
CA TRP A 299 -1.38 3.24 18.86
C TRP A 299 0.09 2.86 19.09
N PHE A 300 0.49 1.64 18.70
CA PHE A 300 1.90 1.24 18.79
C PHE A 300 2.78 2.04 17.82
N CYS A 301 2.24 2.40 16.64
CA CYS A 301 2.92 3.19 15.61
C CYS A 301 2.50 4.68 15.59
N TYR A 302 1.71 5.15 16.56
CA TYR A 302 1.21 6.52 16.61
C TYR A 302 2.36 7.51 16.88
N ASP A 303 2.53 8.53 16.03
CA ASP A 303 3.55 9.57 16.25
C ASP A 303 3.06 10.58 17.31
N THR A 304 3.75 10.65 18.45
CA THR A 304 3.40 11.54 19.57
C THR A 304 3.54 13.02 19.24
N ALA A 305 4.21 13.38 18.16
CA ALA A 305 4.20 14.76 17.68
C ALA A 305 2.77 15.20 17.31
N LEU A 306 1.93 14.28 16.81
CA LEU A 306 0.58 14.59 16.34
C LEU A 306 -0.38 14.71 17.50
N SER A 307 -1.42 15.53 17.36
CA SER A 307 -2.54 15.45 18.31
C SER A 307 -3.39 14.21 18.06
N VAL A 308 -3.94 13.62 19.13
CA VAL A 308 -4.80 12.43 19.04
C VAL A 308 -6.01 12.70 18.13
N LYS A 309 -6.57 13.92 18.19
CA LYS A 309 -7.71 14.33 17.37
C LYS A 309 -7.40 14.30 15.88
N VAL A 310 -6.23 14.81 15.50
CA VAL A 310 -5.80 14.87 14.10
C VAL A 310 -5.51 13.47 13.56
N PHE A 311 -4.82 12.64 14.35
CA PHE A 311 -4.59 11.24 14.02
C PHE A 311 -5.91 10.49 13.76
N TRP A 312 -6.90 10.64 14.64
CA TRP A 312 -8.21 10.01 14.45
C TRP A 312 -8.98 10.54 13.26
N LEU A 313 -8.88 11.83 12.95
CA LEU A 313 -9.48 12.41 11.75
C LEU A 313 -8.92 11.75 10.49
N GLN A 314 -7.59 11.64 10.39
CA GLN A 314 -6.91 10.99 9.27
C GLN A 314 -7.32 9.52 9.13
N TYR A 315 -7.21 8.77 10.23
CA TYR A 315 -7.53 7.34 10.21
C TYR A 315 -9.00 7.11 9.86
N SER A 316 -9.92 7.93 10.38
CA SER A 316 -11.35 7.85 10.05
C SER A 316 -11.62 8.16 8.58
N MET A 317 -10.93 9.14 8.00
CA MET A 317 -11.04 9.47 6.56
C MET A 317 -10.51 8.35 5.67
N GLN A 318 -9.33 7.80 6.00
CA GLN A 318 -8.76 6.64 5.31
C GLN A 318 -9.70 5.43 5.40
N LEU A 319 -10.22 5.15 6.60
CA LEU A 319 -11.13 4.04 6.84
C LEU A 319 -12.47 4.23 6.11
N ALA A 320 -13.00 5.45 6.03
CA ALA A 320 -14.19 5.76 5.25
C ALA A 320 -13.98 5.53 3.74
N ALA A 321 -12.84 5.98 3.19
CA ALA A 321 -12.50 5.73 1.78
C ALA A 321 -12.34 4.23 1.48
N GLN A 322 -11.65 3.50 2.37
CA GLN A 322 -11.48 2.07 2.25
C GLN A 322 -12.82 1.31 2.37
N PHE A 323 -13.71 1.76 3.25
CA PHE A 323 -15.04 1.17 3.42
C PHE A 323 -15.90 1.33 2.15
N VAL A 324 -15.87 2.51 1.50
CA VAL A 324 -16.54 2.71 0.21
C VAL A 324 -15.97 1.76 -0.85
N LEU A 325 -14.64 1.60 -0.91
CA LEU A 325 -14.00 0.68 -1.85
C LEU A 325 -14.40 -0.78 -1.60
N TRP A 326 -14.47 -1.22 -0.34
CA TRP A 326 -14.96 -2.56 0.01
C TRP A 326 -16.41 -2.79 -0.42
N ILE A 327 -17.31 -1.81 -0.21
CA ILE A 327 -18.70 -1.90 -0.69
C ILE A 327 -18.72 -2.09 -2.20
N LEU A 328 -17.96 -1.29 -2.96
CA LEU A 328 -17.92 -1.38 -4.42
C LEU A 328 -17.36 -2.73 -4.89
N LEU A 329 -16.25 -3.18 -4.30
CA LEU A 329 -15.58 -4.43 -4.63
C LEU A 329 -16.47 -5.65 -4.38
N TYR A 330 -16.99 -5.78 -3.16
CA TYR A 330 -17.79 -6.94 -2.75
C TYR A 330 -19.14 -6.96 -3.46
N SER A 331 -19.84 -5.82 -3.52
CA SER A 331 -21.14 -5.75 -4.19
C SER A 331 -21.01 -6.08 -5.68
N THR A 332 -20.01 -5.53 -6.38
CA THR A 332 -19.81 -5.82 -7.81
C THR A 332 -19.52 -7.30 -8.04
N THR A 333 -18.63 -7.89 -7.21
CA THR A 333 -18.31 -9.32 -7.28
C THR A 333 -19.57 -10.17 -7.10
N PHE A 334 -20.38 -9.90 -6.08
CA PHE A 334 -21.58 -10.68 -5.77
C PHE A 334 -22.70 -10.51 -6.81
N ILE A 335 -22.91 -9.29 -7.31
CA ILE A 335 -23.89 -9.00 -8.36
C ILE A 335 -23.59 -9.84 -9.59
N VAL A 336 -22.33 -9.84 -10.03
CA VAL A 336 -21.93 -10.51 -11.26
C VAL A 336 -21.82 -12.02 -11.07
N ALA A 337 -21.21 -12.49 -9.98
CA ALA A 337 -21.09 -13.91 -9.68
C ALA A 337 -22.46 -14.60 -9.64
N GLU A 338 -23.43 -14.06 -8.89
CA GLU A 338 -24.77 -14.66 -8.82
C GLU A 338 -25.58 -14.44 -10.11
N GLY A 339 -25.40 -13.30 -10.78
CA GLY A 339 -26.04 -13.04 -12.07
C GLY A 339 -25.60 -14.04 -13.15
N LEU A 340 -24.29 -14.28 -13.28
CA LEU A 340 -23.75 -15.26 -14.23
C LEU A 340 -24.14 -16.69 -13.82
N THR A 341 -24.11 -17.02 -12.53
CA THR A 341 -24.53 -18.33 -12.00
C THR A 341 -25.96 -18.65 -12.41
N ARG A 342 -26.89 -17.70 -12.28
CA ARG A 342 -28.28 -17.85 -12.71
C ARG A 342 -28.42 -18.19 -14.19
N GLN A 343 -27.63 -17.52 -15.04
CA GLN A 343 -27.64 -17.76 -16.49
C GLN A 343 -26.98 -19.09 -16.88
N ALA A 344 -25.95 -19.51 -16.15
CA ALA A 344 -25.16 -20.70 -16.47
C ALA A 344 -25.77 -22.01 -15.92
N PHE A 345 -26.44 -21.94 -14.76
CA PHE A 345 -26.85 -23.10 -13.96
C PHE A 345 -28.28 -22.95 -13.40
N GLY A 346 -29.28 -23.19 -14.26
CA GLY A 346 -30.71 -23.08 -13.90
C GLY A 346 -31.18 -24.02 -12.77
N ALA A 347 -30.57 -25.20 -12.62
CA ALA A 347 -30.96 -26.19 -11.61
C ALA A 347 -30.40 -25.90 -10.19
N ARG A 348 -29.74 -24.77 -9.97
CA ARG A 348 -29.21 -24.35 -8.66
C ARG A 348 -30.28 -23.55 -7.91
N ILE A 349 -30.30 -23.67 -6.58
CA ILE A 349 -31.17 -22.83 -5.73
C ILE A 349 -30.65 -21.40 -5.81
N GLN A 350 -31.55 -20.42 -5.89
CA GLN A 350 -31.19 -19.00 -5.84
C GLN A 350 -30.50 -18.68 -4.51
N LEU A 351 -29.26 -18.15 -4.55
CA LEU A 351 -28.43 -17.92 -3.36
C LEU A 351 -29.16 -17.08 -2.31
N TRP A 352 -29.78 -15.98 -2.75
CA TRP A 352 -30.45 -15.02 -1.88
C TRP A 352 -31.75 -15.53 -1.24
N ARG A 353 -32.31 -16.64 -1.75
CA ARG A 353 -33.52 -17.28 -1.19
C ARG A 353 -33.21 -18.45 -0.26
N MET A 354 -31.94 -18.84 -0.13
CA MET A 354 -31.57 -20.05 0.63
C MET A 354 -31.95 -20.01 2.11
N TRP A 355 -32.06 -18.81 2.69
CA TRP A 355 -32.46 -18.61 4.08
C TRP A 355 -33.94 -18.22 4.25
N ASP A 356 -34.73 -18.23 3.18
CA ASP A 356 -36.19 -18.08 3.28
C ASP A 356 -36.78 -19.22 4.12
N LYS A 357 -37.82 -18.95 4.90
CA LYS A 357 -38.41 -19.91 5.85
C LYS A 357 -38.72 -21.27 5.22
N SER A 358 -39.35 -21.29 4.04
CA SER A 358 -39.75 -22.52 3.33
C SER A 358 -38.58 -23.28 2.71
N ILE A 359 -37.50 -22.60 2.35
CA ILE A 359 -36.33 -23.19 1.69
C ILE A 359 -35.32 -23.68 2.76
N ALA A 360 -35.03 -22.86 3.76
CA ALA A 360 -34.09 -23.16 4.85
C ALA A 360 -34.53 -24.35 5.70
N SER A 361 -35.85 -24.54 5.88
CA SER A 361 -36.43 -25.68 6.60
C SER A 361 -36.56 -26.95 5.73
N SER A 362 -35.76 -27.10 4.68
CA SER A 362 -35.76 -28.27 3.79
C SER A 362 -34.60 -29.23 4.06
N TYR A 363 -34.80 -30.53 3.79
CA TYR A 363 -33.73 -31.52 3.87
C TYR A 363 -32.59 -31.25 2.89
N THR A 364 -32.87 -30.61 1.76
CA THR A 364 -31.85 -30.25 0.77
C THR A 364 -30.92 -29.17 1.31
N VAL A 365 -31.44 -28.11 1.95
CA VAL A 365 -30.60 -27.08 2.57
C VAL A 365 -29.85 -27.64 3.77
N LEU A 366 -30.50 -28.43 4.63
CA LEU A 366 -29.82 -29.13 5.72
C LEU A 366 -28.65 -29.98 5.20
N GLY A 367 -28.87 -30.79 4.16
CA GLY A 367 -27.82 -31.60 3.54
C GLY A 367 -26.66 -30.76 3.01
N LYS A 368 -26.95 -29.65 2.31
CA LYS A 368 -25.89 -28.73 1.82
C LYS A 368 -25.10 -28.09 2.96
N THR A 369 -25.78 -27.68 4.03
CA THR A 369 -25.14 -27.13 5.22
C THR A 369 -24.26 -28.17 5.89
N LEU A 370 -24.76 -29.38 6.14
CA LEU A 370 -24.00 -30.48 6.73
C LEU A 370 -22.82 -30.91 5.86
N ALA A 371 -22.96 -30.93 4.53
CA ALA A 371 -21.86 -31.20 3.62
C ALA A 371 -20.70 -30.23 3.82
N GLY A 372 -20.98 -28.93 4.00
CA GLY A 372 -19.95 -27.93 4.29
C GLY A 372 -19.14 -28.26 5.56
N TYR A 373 -19.80 -28.66 6.65
CA TYR A 373 -19.11 -29.04 7.89
C TYR A 373 -18.34 -30.36 7.77
N LEU A 374 -18.92 -31.37 7.12
CA LEU A 374 -18.31 -32.69 7.03
C LEU A 374 -17.08 -32.72 6.12
N ILE A 375 -16.94 -31.78 5.19
CA ILE A 375 -15.75 -31.71 4.31
C ILE A 375 -14.50 -31.24 5.05
N ILE A 376 -14.66 -30.45 6.11
CA ILE A 376 -13.55 -29.86 6.86
C ILE A 376 -12.60 -30.93 7.41
N GLY A 377 -13.14 -32.06 7.89
CA GLY A 377 -12.31 -33.18 8.36
C GLY A 377 -11.38 -33.72 7.28
N PHE A 378 -11.85 -33.79 6.03
CA PHE A 378 -11.03 -34.21 4.90
C PHE A 378 -10.02 -33.14 4.50
N ASP A 379 -10.39 -31.86 4.50
CA ASP A 379 -9.47 -30.76 4.18
C ASP A 379 -8.32 -30.68 5.20
N LEU A 380 -8.63 -30.78 6.49
CA LEU A 380 -7.61 -30.84 7.55
C LEU A 380 -6.73 -32.09 7.40
N ALA A 381 -7.30 -33.25 7.11
CA ALA A 381 -6.52 -34.47 6.92
C ALA A 381 -5.62 -34.38 5.68
N PHE A 382 -6.11 -33.78 4.60
CA PHE A 382 -5.32 -33.50 3.40
C PHE A 382 -4.14 -32.60 3.71
N VAL A 383 -4.34 -31.50 4.44
CA VAL A 383 -3.28 -30.55 4.80
C VAL A 383 -2.24 -31.22 5.69
N VAL A 384 -2.67 -31.95 6.73
CA VAL A 384 -1.77 -32.74 7.59
C VAL A 384 -0.97 -33.76 6.79
N PHE A 385 -1.62 -34.47 5.86
CA PHE A 385 -0.96 -35.44 4.98
C PHE A 385 0.04 -34.76 4.03
N PHE A 386 -0.37 -33.67 3.39
CA PHE A 386 0.44 -32.92 2.43
C PHE A 386 1.71 -32.37 3.08
N TYR A 387 1.60 -31.71 4.23
CA TYR A 387 2.77 -31.19 4.93
C TYR A 387 3.62 -32.30 5.56
N SER A 388 3.03 -33.41 5.99
CA SER A 388 3.81 -34.59 6.44
C SER A 388 4.68 -35.14 5.32
N ILE A 389 4.15 -35.30 4.11
CA ILE A 389 4.91 -35.76 2.95
C ILE A 389 5.90 -34.71 2.50
N GLY A 390 5.46 -33.46 2.37
CA GLY A 390 6.29 -32.34 1.95
C GLY A 390 7.54 -32.21 2.80
N THR A 391 7.37 -32.18 4.13
CA THR A 391 8.50 -32.02 5.06
C THR A 391 9.36 -33.28 5.21
N LYS A 392 8.75 -34.46 5.39
CA LYS A 392 9.50 -35.70 5.73
C LYS A 392 10.05 -36.45 4.52
N VAL A 393 9.36 -36.38 3.38
CA VAL A 393 9.71 -37.16 2.17
C VAL A 393 10.35 -36.25 1.12
N CYS A 394 9.75 -35.08 0.86
CA CYS A 394 10.20 -34.19 -0.21
C CYS A 394 11.24 -33.15 0.24
N GLY A 395 11.47 -32.99 1.55
CA GLY A 395 12.39 -31.99 2.10
C GLY A 395 11.94 -30.54 1.90
N TRP A 396 10.63 -30.30 1.72
CA TRP A 396 10.07 -28.97 1.59
C TRP A 396 10.09 -28.22 2.91
N TRP A 397 10.32 -26.91 2.83
CA TRP A 397 10.31 -26.01 3.97
C TRP A 397 9.11 -25.06 3.91
N SER A 398 8.52 -24.79 5.08
CA SER A 398 7.49 -23.78 5.32
C SER A 398 7.64 -23.30 6.78
N PRO A 399 7.53 -21.98 7.04
CA PRO A 399 7.67 -21.44 8.38
C PRO A 399 6.67 -22.04 9.36
N ALA A 400 7.11 -22.32 10.59
CA ALA A 400 6.23 -22.78 11.65
C ALA A 400 5.10 -21.80 12.03
N SER A 401 5.24 -20.52 11.69
CA SER A 401 4.27 -19.46 11.95
C SER A 401 3.28 -19.22 10.80
N SER A 402 3.49 -19.83 9.62
CA SER A 402 2.86 -19.41 8.35
C SER A 402 1.32 -19.46 8.31
N LEU A 403 0.67 -20.14 9.25
CA LEU A 403 -0.80 -20.28 9.33
C LEU A 403 -1.44 -19.39 10.39
N VAL A 404 -0.65 -18.70 11.22
CA VAL A 404 -1.12 -18.13 12.49
C VAL A 404 -0.44 -16.80 12.81
N ASP A 405 -1.24 -15.74 12.94
CA ASP A 405 -0.77 -14.43 13.45
C ASP A 405 -0.91 -14.39 14.99
N PRO A 406 0.20 -14.42 15.76
CA PRO A 406 0.15 -14.39 17.22
C PRO A 406 -0.40 -13.05 17.77
N ASN A 407 -0.33 -11.97 16.98
CA ASN A 407 -0.80 -10.64 17.40
C ASN A 407 -2.30 -10.58 17.64
N ILE A 408 -3.07 -11.56 17.17
CA ILE A 408 -4.51 -11.61 17.43
C ILE A 408 -4.84 -11.54 18.93
N LEU A 409 -3.93 -12.01 19.79
CA LEU A 409 -4.01 -11.95 21.25
C LEU A 409 -3.99 -10.52 21.81
N SER A 410 -3.52 -9.55 21.05
CA SER A 410 -3.43 -8.14 21.45
C SER A 410 -4.64 -7.29 21.03
N THR A 411 -5.59 -7.86 20.28
CA THR A 411 -6.82 -7.15 19.83
C THR A 411 -7.91 -7.12 20.92
N TYR A 412 -8.88 -6.22 20.80
CA TYR A 412 -9.96 -6.06 21.79
C TYR A 412 -10.97 -7.22 21.76
N ALA A 413 -11.31 -7.72 20.57
CA ALA A 413 -12.24 -8.82 20.36
C ALA A 413 -11.64 -9.87 19.41
N PRO A 414 -10.62 -10.64 19.85
CA PRO A 414 -9.91 -11.62 19.02
C PRO A 414 -10.84 -12.60 18.30
N GLY A 415 -11.82 -13.17 18.99
CA GLY A 415 -12.75 -14.15 18.41
C GLY A 415 -13.66 -13.57 17.33
N LEU A 416 -14.09 -12.31 17.47
CA LEU A 416 -14.86 -11.62 16.42
C LEU A 416 -13.98 -11.32 15.20
N GLY A 417 -12.71 -10.93 15.43
CA GLY A 417 -11.74 -10.70 14.36
C GLY A 417 -11.46 -11.96 13.53
N VAL A 418 -11.38 -13.13 14.18
CA VAL A 418 -11.29 -14.45 13.50
C VAL A 418 -12.49 -14.65 12.56
N LEU A 419 -13.71 -14.53 13.10
CA LEU A 419 -14.93 -14.82 12.34
C LEU A 419 -15.13 -13.87 11.16
N ALA A 420 -14.89 -12.58 11.36
CA ALA A 420 -15.08 -11.57 10.32
C ALA A 420 -14.11 -11.76 9.15
N ARG A 421 -12.85 -12.13 9.42
CA ARG A 421 -11.88 -12.51 8.38
C ARG A 421 -12.30 -13.78 7.65
N ALA A 422 -12.63 -14.84 8.38
CA ALA A 422 -13.00 -16.13 7.81
C ALA A 422 -14.29 -16.09 6.98
N VAL A 423 -15.31 -15.31 7.40
CA VAL A 423 -16.53 -15.10 6.61
C VAL A 423 -16.23 -14.29 5.35
N THR A 424 -15.34 -13.30 5.43
CA THR A 424 -14.95 -12.54 4.24
C THR A 424 -14.23 -13.43 3.24
N ALA A 425 -13.23 -14.20 3.67
CA ALA A 425 -12.52 -15.15 2.81
C ALA A 425 -13.49 -16.18 2.20
N GLY A 426 -14.19 -16.94 3.03
CA GLY A 426 -15.08 -18.00 2.54
C GLY A 426 -16.26 -17.51 1.69
N PHE A 427 -16.83 -16.34 1.96
CA PHE A 427 -17.93 -15.82 1.11
C PHE A 427 -17.40 -15.17 -0.17
N TRP A 428 -16.40 -14.30 -0.06
CA TRP A 428 -15.91 -13.53 -1.20
C TRP A 428 -15.09 -14.36 -2.16
N GLU A 429 -14.17 -15.19 -1.66
CA GLU A 429 -13.31 -16.00 -2.52
C GLU A 429 -14.09 -17.10 -3.24
N GLU A 430 -15.11 -17.71 -2.63
CA GLU A 430 -15.94 -18.69 -3.33
C GLU A 430 -16.77 -18.04 -4.45
N CYS A 431 -17.20 -16.79 -4.26
CA CYS A 431 -17.83 -16.02 -5.35
C CYS A 431 -16.83 -15.68 -6.47
N LEU A 432 -15.63 -15.23 -6.09
CA LEU A 432 -14.61 -14.72 -7.01
C LEU A 432 -13.90 -15.85 -7.78
N PHE A 433 -13.51 -16.93 -7.11
CA PHE A 433 -12.72 -18.03 -7.67
C PHE A 433 -13.56 -19.23 -8.12
N ARG A 434 -14.79 -19.44 -7.62
CA ARG A 434 -15.66 -20.52 -8.13
C ARG A 434 -16.75 -19.99 -9.04
N ALA A 435 -17.68 -19.21 -8.48
CA ALA A 435 -18.89 -18.84 -9.20
C ALA A 435 -18.59 -18.06 -10.48
N LEU A 436 -17.76 -17.03 -10.37
CA LEU A 436 -17.44 -16.13 -11.47
C LEU A 436 -16.76 -16.85 -12.65
N PRO A 437 -15.59 -17.51 -12.51
CA PRO A 437 -14.93 -18.17 -13.64
C PRO A 437 -15.72 -19.36 -14.19
N LEU A 438 -16.32 -20.20 -13.34
CA LEU A 438 -17.02 -21.40 -13.81
C LEU A 438 -18.33 -21.05 -14.52
N ALA A 439 -19.09 -20.06 -14.04
CA ALA A 439 -20.29 -19.59 -14.74
C ALA A 439 -19.92 -18.92 -16.07
N LEU A 440 -18.89 -18.07 -16.08
CA LEU A 440 -18.42 -17.40 -17.29
C LEU A 440 -17.97 -18.43 -18.34
N SER A 441 -17.11 -19.38 -17.97
CA SER A 441 -16.61 -20.39 -18.90
C SER A 441 -17.69 -21.35 -19.40
N ALA A 442 -18.70 -21.67 -18.57
CA ALA A 442 -19.88 -22.42 -19.03
C ALA A 442 -20.68 -21.66 -20.09
N LEU A 443 -20.86 -20.34 -19.92
CA LEU A 443 -21.58 -19.49 -20.87
C LEU A 443 -20.80 -19.29 -22.18
N ILE A 444 -19.48 -19.04 -22.08
CA ILE A 444 -18.59 -18.93 -23.24
C ILE A 444 -18.55 -20.26 -24.00
N GLY A 445 -18.32 -21.38 -23.30
CA GLY A 445 -18.31 -22.71 -23.90
C GLY A 445 -19.64 -23.05 -24.59
N LYS A 446 -20.77 -22.71 -23.97
CA LYS A 446 -22.10 -22.86 -24.60
C LYS A 446 -22.21 -22.05 -25.89
N LYS A 447 -21.68 -20.82 -25.93
CA LYS A 447 -21.67 -19.97 -27.14
C LYS A 447 -20.75 -20.52 -28.23
N LEU A 448 -19.63 -21.14 -27.85
CA LEU A 448 -18.67 -21.78 -28.76
C LEU A 448 -19.08 -23.21 -29.19
N GLY A 449 -20.24 -23.71 -28.74
CA GLY A 449 -20.75 -25.02 -29.12
C GLY A 449 -20.29 -26.19 -28.21
N SER A 450 -19.43 -25.95 -27.23
CA SER A 450 -18.97 -26.98 -26.28
C SER A 450 -18.98 -26.48 -24.83
N ARG A 451 -20.16 -26.57 -24.20
CA ARG A 451 -20.35 -26.17 -22.79
C ARG A 451 -19.46 -26.95 -21.83
N ASN A 452 -19.29 -28.25 -22.05
CA ASN A 452 -18.51 -29.11 -21.16
C ASN A 452 -17.02 -28.78 -21.22
N LEU A 453 -16.46 -28.55 -22.42
CA LEU A 453 -15.07 -28.10 -22.54
C LEU A 453 -14.84 -26.75 -21.87
N GLY A 454 -15.81 -25.82 -21.98
CA GLY A 454 -15.75 -24.55 -21.25
C GLY A 454 -15.75 -24.73 -19.73
N ILE A 455 -16.59 -25.63 -19.20
CA ILE A 455 -16.58 -25.92 -17.76
C ILE A 455 -15.25 -26.55 -17.33
N ILE A 456 -14.74 -27.52 -18.09
CA ILE A 456 -13.46 -28.19 -17.79
C ILE A 456 -12.30 -27.19 -17.79
N SER A 457 -12.22 -26.32 -18.81
CA SER A 457 -11.16 -25.30 -18.87
C SER A 457 -11.26 -24.30 -17.72
N GLY A 458 -12.47 -23.81 -17.41
CA GLY A 458 -12.71 -22.94 -16.26
C GLY A 458 -12.35 -23.60 -14.93
N PHE A 459 -12.63 -24.90 -14.79
CA PHE A 459 -12.35 -25.69 -13.60
C PHE A 459 -10.85 -25.89 -13.33
N LEU A 460 -10.08 -26.14 -14.39
CA LEU A 460 -8.61 -26.22 -14.30
C LEU A 460 -8.00 -24.84 -14.03
N LEU A 461 -8.42 -23.83 -14.80
CA LEU A 461 -7.86 -22.49 -14.72
C LEU A 461 -8.08 -21.86 -13.34
N GLN A 462 -9.27 -22.04 -12.75
CA GLN A 462 -9.55 -21.49 -11.43
C GLN A 462 -8.75 -22.13 -10.31
N ALA A 463 -8.43 -23.42 -10.43
CA ALA A 463 -7.61 -24.12 -9.45
C ALA A 463 -6.17 -23.61 -9.47
N VAL A 464 -5.60 -23.46 -10.67
CA VAL A 464 -4.25 -22.93 -10.85
C VAL A 464 -4.16 -21.48 -10.36
N ILE A 465 -5.08 -20.60 -10.76
CA ILE A 465 -5.05 -19.19 -10.34
C ILE A 465 -5.22 -19.07 -8.82
N PHE A 466 -6.13 -19.83 -8.21
CA PHE A 466 -6.34 -19.81 -6.76
C PHE A 466 -5.08 -20.23 -6.00
N GLY A 467 -4.47 -21.37 -6.35
CA GLY A 467 -3.25 -21.82 -5.68
C GLY A 467 -2.05 -20.92 -5.94
N ALA A 468 -1.88 -20.45 -7.17
CA ALA A 468 -0.78 -19.57 -7.54
C ALA A 468 -0.90 -18.17 -6.92
N ALA A 469 -2.10 -17.63 -6.71
CA ALA A 469 -2.30 -16.33 -6.05
C ALA A 469 -1.80 -16.30 -4.60
N HIS A 470 -1.67 -17.48 -3.98
CA HIS A 470 -1.12 -17.67 -2.63
C HIS A 470 0.33 -18.15 -2.65
N ALA A 471 1.01 -18.18 -3.79
CA ALA A 471 2.42 -18.58 -3.83
C ALA A 471 3.35 -17.60 -3.08
N ASN A 472 2.85 -16.43 -2.68
CA ASN A 472 3.58 -15.41 -1.93
C ASN A 472 3.81 -15.77 -0.45
N TYR A 473 3.26 -16.86 0.09
CA TYR A 473 3.71 -17.36 1.39
C TYR A 473 5.13 -17.90 1.30
N ALA A 474 5.93 -17.74 2.36
CA ALA A 474 7.29 -18.28 2.40
C ALA A 474 7.24 -19.81 2.40
N THR A 475 7.70 -20.43 1.31
CA THR A 475 7.85 -21.89 1.19
C THR A 475 8.97 -22.20 0.22
N GLN A 476 9.65 -23.33 0.42
CA GLN A 476 10.63 -23.85 -0.52
C GLN A 476 10.35 -25.32 -0.83
N PRO A 477 10.18 -25.71 -2.11
CA PRO A 477 10.18 -24.90 -3.33
C PRO A 477 9.07 -23.83 -3.40
N ALA A 478 9.25 -22.85 -4.28
CA ALA A 478 8.33 -21.71 -4.42
C ALA A 478 6.88 -22.09 -4.83
N TYR A 479 6.68 -23.27 -5.41
CA TYR A 479 5.38 -23.73 -5.91
C TYR A 479 4.58 -24.58 -4.90
N VAL A 480 5.10 -24.83 -3.70
CA VAL A 480 4.47 -25.73 -2.70
C VAL A 480 3.02 -25.32 -2.43
N ARG A 481 2.78 -24.03 -2.16
CA ARG A 481 1.43 -23.52 -1.88
C ARG A 481 0.48 -23.65 -3.07
N VAL A 482 1.01 -23.68 -4.30
CA VAL A 482 0.22 -23.91 -5.51
C VAL A 482 -0.28 -25.34 -5.57
N ILE A 483 0.60 -26.31 -5.36
CA ILE A 483 0.23 -27.73 -5.37
C ILE A 483 -0.75 -28.03 -4.22
N GLU A 484 -0.48 -27.48 -3.04
CA GLU A 484 -1.35 -27.64 -1.87
C GLU A 484 -2.78 -27.21 -2.17
N LEU A 485 -2.96 -25.99 -2.68
CA LEU A 485 -4.29 -25.38 -2.83
C LEU A 485 -5.03 -25.79 -4.10
N ILE A 486 -4.36 -26.40 -5.09
CA ILE A 486 -5.03 -26.92 -6.28
C ILE A 486 -6.07 -27.99 -5.92
N ILE A 487 -5.76 -28.89 -4.98
CA ILE A 487 -6.66 -30.00 -4.61
C ILE A 487 -7.92 -29.48 -3.90
N PRO A 488 -7.83 -28.70 -2.80
CA PRO A 488 -8.99 -28.06 -2.19
C PRO A 488 -9.78 -27.21 -3.20
N SER A 489 -9.10 -26.51 -4.11
CA SER A 489 -9.78 -25.73 -5.15
C SER A 489 -10.60 -26.60 -6.12
N PHE A 490 -10.14 -27.80 -6.46
CA PHE A 490 -10.95 -28.77 -7.21
C PHE A 490 -12.14 -29.27 -6.41
N VAL A 491 -11.97 -29.53 -5.11
CA VAL A 491 -13.07 -29.90 -4.22
C VAL A 491 -14.13 -28.80 -4.19
N PHE A 492 -13.73 -27.56 -3.88
CA PHE A 492 -14.64 -26.41 -3.83
C PHE A 492 -15.30 -26.11 -5.18
N GLY A 493 -14.55 -26.18 -6.28
CA GLY A 493 -15.09 -26.06 -7.64
C GLY A 493 -16.13 -27.15 -7.94
N GLY A 494 -15.87 -28.38 -7.48
CA GLY A 494 -16.76 -29.53 -7.63
C GLY A 494 -18.03 -29.35 -6.81
N LEU A 495 -17.92 -28.87 -5.57
CA LEU A 495 -19.05 -28.53 -4.71
C LEU A 495 -19.92 -27.44 -5.32
N TYR A 496 -19.31 -26.38 -5.87
CA TYR A 496 -20.06 -25.35 -6.57
C TYR A 496 -20.81 -25.93 -7.77
N LEU A 497 -20.12 -26.72 -8.61
CA LEU A 497 -20.73 -27.35 -9.79
C LEU A 497 -21.79 -28.38 -9.43
N ALA A 498 -21.75 -29.02 -8.26
CA ALA A 498 -22.70 -30.07 -7.84
C ALA A 498 -23.86 -29.54 -6.97
N PHE A 499 -23.61 -28.56 -6.12
CA PHE A 499 -24.51 -28.13 -5.05
C PHE A 499 -24.75 -26.62 -4.98
N GLY A 500 -23.95 -25.81 -5.68
CA GLY A 500 -23.95 -24.34 -5.58
C GLY A 500 -23.00 -23.84 -4.48
N LEU A 501 -23.07 -22.54 -4.16
CA LEU A 501 -22.08 -21.87 -3.31
C LEU A 501 -22.12 -22.25 -1.82
N LEU A 502 -23.29 -22.61 -1.27
CA LEU A 502 -23.47 -22.75 0.18
C LEU A 502 -22.48 -23.72 0.87
N PRO A 503 -22.27 -24.96 0.39
CA PRO A 503 -21.33 -25.87 1.05
C PRO A 503 -19.89 -25.37 1.02
N GLY A 504 -19.45 -24.79 -0.09
CA GLY A 504 -18.11 -24.22 -0.25
C GLY A 504 -17.87 -23.04 0.69
N ILE A 505 -18.83 -22.11 0.77
CA ILE A 505 -18.76 -20.96 1.69
C ILE A 505 -18.63 -21.43 3.13
N ILE A 506 -19.45 -22.40 3.56
CA ILE A 506 -19.39 -22.94 4.93
C ILE A 506 -18.05 -23.63 5.19
N ALA A 507 -17.64 -24.54 4.30
CA ALA A 507 -16.39 -25.29 4.47
C ALA A 507 -15.19 -24.35 4.58
N HIS A 508 -15.06 -23.40 3.64
CA HIS A 508 -13.96 -22.44 3.59
C HIS A 508 -13.97 -21.53 4.82
N THR A 509 -15.11 -20.93 5.19
CA THR A 509 -15.21 -20.08 6.39
C THR A 509 -14.87 -20.83 7.68
N VAL A 510 -15.35 -22.06 7.85
CA VAL A 510 -15.08 -22.79 9.10
C VAL A 510 -13.64 -23.30 9.14
N TYR A 511 -13.08 -23.74 8.01
CA TYR A 511 -11.67 -24.14 7.90
C TYR A 511 -10.75 -22.98 8.32
N ASP A 512 -10.95 -21.79 7.76
CA ASP A 512 -10.17 -20.59 8.09
C ASP A 512 -10.36 -20.18 9.56
N ALA A 513 -11.60 -20.20 10.06
CA ALA A 513 -11.88 -19.84 11.45
C ALA A 513 -11.16 -20.76 12.44
N LEU A 514 -11.02 -22.05 12.13
CA LEU A 514 -10.29 -23.01 12.98
C LEU A 514 -8.79 -22.67 13.02
N LEU A 515 -8.17 -22.38 11.87
CA LEU A 515 -6.75 -22.05 11.79
C LEU A 515 -6.43 -20.70 12.43
N PHE A 516 -7.20 -19.66 12.11
CA PHE A 516 -6.99 -18.32 12.67
C PHE A 516 -7.22 -18.26 14.19
N ALA A 517 -8.01 -19.19 14.75
CA ALA A 517 -8.26 -19.25 16.18
C ALA A 517 -7.17 -19.99 16.98
N LEU A 518 -6.20 -20.65 16.33
CA LEU A 518 -5.18 -21.46 17.03
C LEU A 518 -4.49 -20.74 18.21
N PRO A 519 -4.03 -19.47 18.11
CA PRO A 519 -3.44 -18.74 19.25
C PRO A 519 -4.39 -18.64 20.43
N LEU A 520 -5.68 -18.46 20.17
CA LEU A 520 -6.70 -18.35 21.21
C LEU A 520 -6.80 -19.68 21.95
N PHE A 521 -6.83 -20.79 21.22
CA PHE A 521 -6.98 -22.12 21.79
C PHE A 521 -5.76 -22.60 22.57
N VAL A 522 -4.54 -22.26 22.13
CA VAL A 522 -3.28 -22.58 22.84
C VAL A 522 -3.03 -21.65 24.03
N SER A 523 -3.57 -20.43 24.03
CA SER A 523 -3.49 -19.53 25.17
C SER A 523 -4.34 -20.01 26.36
N THR A 524 -3.73 -20.00 27.54
CA THR A 524 -4.38 -20.26 28.84
C THR A 524 -4.64 -18.99 29.63
N ALA A 525 -4.37 -17.82 29.03
CA ALA A 525 -4.45 -16.55 29.71
C ALA A 525 -5.91 -16.18 30.08
N PRO A 526 -6.13 -15.34 31.12
CA PRO A 526 -7.47 -14.95 31.54
C PRO A 526 -8.31 -14.32 30.41
N GLY A 527 -9.61 -14.64 30.35
CA GLY A 527 -10.55 -14.12 29.34
C GLY A 527 -10.60 -14.90 28.01
N MET A 528 -9.66 -15.82 27.76
CA MET A 528 -9.62 -16.58 26.51
C MET A 528 -10.80 -17.54 26.31
N LEU A 529 -11.40 -18.07 27.39
CA LEU A 529 -12.56 -18.96 27.28
C LEU A 529 -13.75 -18.28 26.57
N PHE A 530 -14.05 -17.02 26.90
CA PHE A 530 -15.12 -16.27 26.24
C PHE A 530 -14.84 -16.10 24.74
N GLN A 531 -13.60 -15.77 24.37
CA GLN A 531 -13.19 -15.62 22.96
C GLN A 531 -13.31 -16.94 22.19
N LYS A 532 -12.94 -18.07 22.80
CA LYS A 532 -13.14 -19.42 22.24
C LYS A 532 -14.63 -19.68 21.98
N MET A 533 -15.51 -19.33 22.92
CA MET A 533 -16.97 -19.50 22.76
C MET A 533 -17.56 -18.63 21.65
N VAL A 534 -17.09 -17.39 21.48
CA VAL A 534 -17.52 -16.51 20.37
C VAL A 534 -17.25 -17.18 19.02
N VAL A 535 -16.04 -17.71 18.82
CA VAL A 535 -15.66 -18.42 17.59
C VAL A 535 -16.56 -19.63 17.37
N LEU A 536 -16.74 -20.48 18.39
CA LEU A 536 -17.58 -21.68 18.31
C LEU A 536 -19.03 -21.35 17.95
N ILE A 537 -19.63 -20.33 18.56
CA ILE A 537 -21.00 -19.91 18.23
C ILE A 537 -21.05 -19.38 16.79
N GLY A 538 -20.10 -18.53 16.39
CA GLY A 538 -20.06 -17.94 15.05
C GLY A 538 -20.01 -18.97 13.93
N ILE A 539 -19.14 -19.98 14.05
CA ILE A 539 -19.02 -21.04 13.03
C ILE A 539 -20.27 -21.91 12.93
N THR A 540 -21.14 -21.95 13.96
CA THR A 540 -22.39 -22.75 13.95
C THR A 540 -23.62 -22.00 13.42
N ILE A 541 -23.53 -20.70 13.13
CA ILE A 541 -24.67 -19.87 12.66
C ILE A 541 -25.43 -20.51 11.48
N PRO A 542 -24.79 -21.02 10.41
CA PRO A 542 -25.50 -21.67 9.30
C PRO A 542 -26.42 -22.83 9.73
N LEU A 543 -25.99 -23.65 10.69
CA LEU A 543 -26.83 -24.73 11.25
C LEU A 543 -27.95 -24.17 12.11
N LEU A 544 -27.66 -23.16 12.94
CA LEU A 544 -28.65 -22.52 13.79
C LEU A 544 -29.78 -21.90 12.94
N VAL A 545 -29.47 -21.30 11.80
CA VAL A 545 -30.48 -20.76 10.87
C VAL A 545 -31.41 -21.86 10.33
N VAL A 546 -30.86 -23.02 9.94
CA VAL A 546 -31.64 -24.17 9.46
C VAL A 546 -32.55 -24.71 10.56
N PHE A 547 -32.02 -24.95 11.76
CA PHE A 547 -32.79 -25.48 12.89
C PHE A 547 -33.84 -24.48 13.40
N PHE A 548 -33.50 -23.20 13.47
CA PHE A 548 -34.43 -22.15 13.85
C PHE A 548 -35.60 -22.05 12.87
N ASN A 549 -35.34 -22.07 11.57
CA ASN A 549 -36.41 -22.08 10.56
C ASN A 549 -37.20 -23.39 10.58
N ARG A 550 -36.56 -24.53 10.81
CA ARG A 550 -37.25 -25.81 11.02
C ARG A 550 -38.18 -25.78 12.23
N PHE A 551 -37.76 -25.14 13.33
CA PHE A 551 -38.58 -24.94 14.52
C PHE A 551 -39.79 -24.04 14.20
N ARG A 552 -39.56 -22.87 13.58
CA ARG A 552 -40.63 -21.94 13.15
C ARG A 552 -41.58 -22.52 12.11
N ALA A 553 -41.11 -23.45 11.28
CA ALA A 553 -41.87 -24.13 10.25
C ALA A 553 -42.68 -25.32 10.77
N LYS A 554 -42.35 -25.85 11.96
CA LYS A 554 -42.90 -27.06 12.59
C LYS A 554 -42.77 -28.38 11.80
N LYS A 555 -42.48 -28.34 10.49
CA LYS A 555 -42.20 -29.49 9.61
C LYS A 555 -40.99 -29.23 8.70
N TRP A 556 -40.45 -30.30 8.11
CA TRP A 556 -39.49 -30.21 7.00
C TRP A 556 -40.24 -29.96 5.69
N HIS A 557 -39.69 -29.10 4.83
CA HIS A 557 -40.26 -28.78 3.51
C HIS A 557 -39.50 -29.46 2.37
N GLU A 558 -40.17 -29.66 1.26
CA GLU A 558 -39.53 -29.93 -0.03
C GLU A 558 -39.34 -28.63 -0.80
N ILE A 559 -38.31 -28.57 -1.64
CA ILE A 559 -37.99 -27.35 -2.39
C ILE A 559 -38.88 -27.27 -3.62
N GLU A 560 -39.70 -26.22 -3.69
CA GLU A 560 -40.54 -25.89 -4.84
C GLU A 560 -39.73 -25.40 -6.04
N VAL A 561 -40.31 -25.52 -7.25
CA VAL A 561 -39.64 -25.17 -8.52
C VAL A 561 -39.26 -23.68 -8.58
N ASP A 562 -40.02 -22.83 -7.89
CA ASP A 562 -39.82 -21.39 -7.82
C ASP A 562 -38.49 -21.00 -7.14
N ALA A 563 -37.91 -21.86 -6.31
CA ALA A 563 -36.66 -21.63 -5.58
C ALA A 563 -35.40 -21.78 -6.44
N TYR A 564 -35.50 -22.36 -7.64
CA TYR A 564 -34.37 -22.61 -8.53
C TYR A 564 -34.05 -21.41 -9.43
N ASN A 565 -32.85 -21.37 -10.00
CA ASN A 565 -32.44 -20.30 -10.92
C ASN A 565 -33.27 -20.29 -12.22
N SER A 566 -33.78 -21.44 -12.64
CA SER A 566 -34.60 -21.58 -13.86
C SER A 566 -35.97 -20.92 -13.77
N SER A 567 -36.52 -20.74 -12.57
CA SER A 567 -37.79 -20.05 -12.34
C SER A 567 -37.62 -18.53 -12.25
N TRP A 568 -36.38 -18.04 -12.23
CA TRP A 568 -36.12 -16.61 -12.21
C TRP A 568 -36.50 -16.01 -13.57
N ALA A 569 -37.68 -15.39 -13.63
CA ALA A 569 -38.08 -14.58 -14.75
C ALA A 569 -37.39 -13.21 -14.65
N VAL A 570 -36.80 -12.75 -15.76
CA VAL A 570 -36.46 -11.33 -15.88
C VAL A 570 -37.76 -10.58 -15.71
N THR A 571 -37.91 -9.78 -14.66
CA THR A 571 -39.00 -8.83 -14.58
C THR A 571 -38.82 -7.92 -15.79
N THR A 572 -39.58 -8.17 -16.85
CA THR A 572 -39.88 -7.15 -17.84
C THR A 572 -40.68 -6.11 -17.07
N GLU A 573 -40.01 -5.26 -16.29
CA GLU A 573 -40.60 -3.98 -15.98
C GLU A 573 -41.01 -3.44 -17.35
N GLN A 574 -42.32 -3.31 -17.55
CA GLN A 574 -42.83 -2.49 -18.64
C GLN A 574 -41.97 -1.23 -18.59
N PRO A 575 -41.40 -0.78 -19.72
CA PRO A 575 -40.61 0.45 -19.72
C PRO A 575 -41.44 1.44 -18.93
N LEU A 576 -40.93 1.87 -17.75
CA LEU A 576 -41.54 2.93 -16.95
C LEU A 576 -41.98 3.92 -18.01
N LYS A 577 -43.31 4.05 -18.24
CA LYS A 577 -43.86 4.86 -19.32
C LYS A 577 -43.00 6.08 -19.26
N SER A 578 -42.15 6.26 -20.28
CA SER A 578 -41.22 7.35 -20.24
C SER A 578 -42.16 8.52 -20.00
N ARG A 579 -42.07 9.18 -18.85
CA ARG A 579 -42.16 10.62 -18.93
C ARG A 579 -41.16 10.86 -20.05
N PRO A 580 -41.60 11.35 -21.22
CA PRO A 580 -40.65 12.03 -22.05
C PRO A 580 -39.85 12.86 -21.03
N LEU A 581 -38.52 12.87 -21.11
CA LEU A 581 -37.89 14.14 -20.76
C LEU A 581 -38.73 15.12 -21.54
N GLU A 582 -39.60 15.85 -20.83
CA GLU A 582 -40.62 16.66 -21.47
C GLU A 582 -39.82 17.40 -22.51
N ASP A 583 -40.20 17.28 -23.79
CA ASP A 583 -39.73 18.20 -24.82
C ASP A 583 -40.31 19.56 -24.43
N THR A 584 -39.97 20.07 -23.24
CA THR A 584 -39.91 21.49 -23.00
C THR A 584 -38.99 21.95 -24.11
N PRO A 585 -39.50 22.72 -25.09
CA PRO A 585 -38.64 23.28 -26.12
C PRO A 585 -37.46 23.92 -25.40
N PRO A 586 -36.22 23.71 -25.87
CA PRO A 586 -35.04 24.19 -25.18
C PRO A 586 -35.30 25.66 -24.84
N LYS A 587 -35.35 25.97 -23.53
CA LYS A 587 -35.32 27.37 -23.12
C LYS A 587 -33.95 27.85 -23.56
N PHE A 588 -33.90 28.50 -24.72
CA PHE A 588 -32.69 29.13 -25.21
C PHE A 588 -32.37 30.27 -24.25
N TYR A 589 -31.53 29.98 -23.27
CA TYR A 589 -30.98 31.01 -22.42
C TYR A 589 -29.95 31.76 -23.26
N LEU A 590 -30.29 32.98 -23.68
CA LEU A 590 -29.28 33.93 -24.14
C LEU A 590 -28.44 34.29 -22.92
N LEU A 591 -27.16 33.95 -22.93
CA LEU A 591 -26.19 34.58 -22.04
C LEU A 591 -26.32 36.08 -22.24
N ASN A 592 -26.62 36.82 -21.17
CA ASN A 592 -26.62 38.27 -21.22
C ASN A 592 -25.26 38.73 -21.75
N THR A 593 -25.24 39.56 -22.79
CA THR A 593 -24.02 40.14 -23.38
C THR A 593 -23.13 40.77 -22.30
N GLY A 594 -23.74 41.35 -21.25
CA GLY A 594 -23.03 41.83 -20.07
C GLY A 594 -22.24 40.72 -19.35
N SER A 595 -22.84 39.58 -19.04
CA SER A 595 -22.18 38.46 -18.37
C SER A 595 -21.04 37.85 -19.20
N TYR A 596 -21.20 37.80 -20.53
CA TYR A 596 -20.12 37.38 -21.44
C TYR A 596 -18.96 38.37 -21.41
N ASN A 597 -19.22 39.67 -21.58
CA ASN A 597 -18.19 40.71 -21.57
C ASN A 597 -17.46 40.78 -20.22
N THR A 598 -18.19 40.64 -19.11
CA THR A 598 -17.59 40.56 -17.77
C THR A 598 -16.65 39.37 -17.66
N MET A 599 -17.04 38.18 -18.11
CA MET A 599 -16.18 37.01 -18.04
C MET A 599 -14.97 37.11 -18.97
N ALA A 600 -15.14 37.67 -20.16
CA ALA A 600 -14.05 37.93 -21.10
C ALA A 600 -13.02 38.90 -20.49
N PHE A 601 -13.48 40.00 -19.89
CA PHE A 601 -12.65 40.96 -19.17
C PHE A 601 -11.93 40.31 -17.99
N LEU A 602 -12.66 39.58 -17.13
CA LEU A 602 -12.08 38.83 -16.01
C LEU A 602 -11.03 37.82 -16.48
N GLY A 603 -11.25 37.15 -17.61
CA GLY A 603 -10.28 36.20 -18.18
C GLY A 603 -8.97 36.87 -18.62
N MET A 604 -9.05 38.04 -19.28
CA MET A 604 -7.86 38.80 -19.68
C MET A 604 -7.09 39.33 -18.46
N VAL A 605 -7.80 39.95 -17.51
CA VAL A 605 -7.21 40.42 -16.25
C VAL A 605 -6.57 39.24 -15.50
N SER A 606 -7.24 38.09 -15.46
CA SER A 606 -6.74 36.89 -14.79
C SER A 606 -5.46 36.36 -15.42
N LEU A 607 -5.37 36.36 -16.75
CA LEU A 607 -4.15 35.96 -17.44
C LEU A 607 -2.98 36.93 -17.17
N ALA A 608 -3.24 38.24 -17.17
CA ALA A 608 -2.23 39.25 -16.85
C ALA A 608 -1.72 39.11 -15.40
N CYS A 609 -2.63 38.96 -14.43
CA CYS A 609 -2.30 38.75 -13.03
C CYS A 609 -1.58 37.40 -12.80
N PHE A 610 -2.03 36.33 -13.46
CA PHE A 610 -1.37 35.02 -13.40
C PHE A 610 0.08 35.11 -13.88
N THR A 611 0.30 35.75 -15.03
CA THR A 611 1.62 35.97 -15.62
C THR A 611 2.50 36.77 -14.65
N PHE A 612 2.00 37.89 -14.14
CA PHE A 612 2.73 38.68 -13.15
C PHE A 612 3.11 37.88 -11.89
N ILE A 613 2.21 37.02 -11.39
CA ILE A 613 2.48 36.16 -10.22
C ILE A 613 3.57 35.12 -10.52
N GLN A 614 3.52 34.45 -11.68
CA GLN A 614 4.45 33.35 -11.99
C GLN A 614 5.86 33.85 -12.32
N PHE A 615 5.99 35.02 -12.94
CA PHE A 615 7.30 35.58 -13.35
C PHE A 615 7.96 36.47 -12.29
N THR A 616 7.42 36.54 -11.07
CA THR A 616 8.03 37.27 -9.94
C THR A 616 8.89 36.41 -9.01
N TYR A 617 8.97 35.09 -9.24
CA TYR A 617 9.81 34.18 -8.43
C TYR A 617 11.29 34.22 -8.85
N THR A 618 12.19 34.09 -7.88
CA THR A 618 13.64 33.93 -8.13
C THR A 618 13.91 32.61 -8.87
N PRO A 619 14.74 32.59 -9.93
CA PRO A 619 15.01 31.38 -10.68
C PRO A 619 15.76 30.35 -9.82
N MET A 620 15.19 29.15 -9.75
CA MET A 620 15.81 27.98 -9.11
C MET A 620 16.82 27.31 -10.05
N PRO A 621 17.83 26.57 -9.52
CA PRO A 621 18.79 25.85 -10.34
C PRO A 621 18.11 24.89 -11.33
N ILE A 622 18.60 24.87 -12.57
CA ILE A 622 18.18 23.95 -13.62
C ILE A 622 19.27 22.91 -13.91
N LEU A 623 18.89 21.81 -14.54
CA LEU A 623 19.82 20.78 -14.98
C LEU A 623 20.28 21.08 -16.40
N THR A 624 21.53 21.45 -16.59
CA THR A 624 22.09 21.74 -17.93
C THR A 624 22.88 20.57 -18.50
N LEU A 625 23.48 19.74 -17.64
CA LEU A 625 24.25 18.56 -18.05
C LEU A 625 23.33 17.49 -18.65
N SER A 626 23.72 16.93 -19.79
CA SER A 626 22.97 15.82 -20.38
C SER A 626 23.25 14.50 -19.67
N LYS A 627 22.27 13.61 -19.67
CA LYS A 627 22.36 12.24 -19.12
C LYS A 627 23.59 11.47 -19.61
N GLN A 628 23.92 11.60 -20.90
CA GLN A 628 25.06 10.92 -21.53
C GLN A 628 26.40 11.43 -20.99
N LYS A 629 26.55 12.75 -20.87
CA LYS A 629 27.78 13.36 -20.33
C LYS A 629 27.98 12.99 -18.87
N ALA A 630 26.92 13.04 -18.06
CA ALA A 630 26.98 12.63 -16.66
C ALA A 630 27.39 11.15 -16.49
N THR A 631 26.87 10.27 -17.35
CA THR A 631 27.23 8.84 -17.35
C THR A 631 28.72 8.67 -17.66
N HIS A 632 29.25 9.38 -18.65
CA HIS A 632 30.66 9.34 -19.00
C HIS A 632 31.55 9.87 -17.87
N THR A 633 31.20 11.00 -17.26
CA THR A 633 31.92 11.55 -16.09
C THR A 633 31.99 10.55 -14.95
N ALA A 634 30.87 9.89 -14.62
CA ALA A 634 30.85 8.87 -13.57
C ALA A 634 31.68 7.63 -13.91
N GLN A 635 31.73 7.22 -15.19
CA GLN A 635 32.59 6.13 -15.63
C GLN A 635 34.08 6.45 -15.48
N GLN A 636 34.48 7.69 -15.77
CA GLN A 636 35.86 8.16 -15.56
C GLN A 636 36.21 8.17 -14.07
N ALA A 637 35.32 8.71 -13.24
CA ALA A 637 35.48 8.71 -11.78
C ALA A 637 35.68 7.31 -11.20
N LEU A 638 34.90 6.34 -11.67
CA LEU A 638 35.01 4.95 -11.24
C LEU A 638 36.35 4.33 -11.66
N LEU A 639 36.82 4.63 -12.87
CA LEU A 639 38.11 4.14 -13.36
C LEU A 639 39.26 4.73 -12.55
N GLU A 640 39.21 6.02 -12.22
CA GLU A 640 40.21 6.67 -11.35
C GLU A 640 40.20 6.10 -9.93
N HIS A 641 39.02 5.76 -9.40
CA HIS A 641 38.87 5.24 -8.04
C HIS A 641 39.28 3.77 -7.90
N THR A 642 38.94 2.93 -8.88
CA THR A 642 39.12 1.46 -8.80
C THR A 642 40.28 0.94 -9.65
N GLY A 643 40.74 1.70 -10.63
CA GLY A 643 41.65 1.22 -11.68
C GLY A 643 41.02 0.23 -12.66
N THR A 644 39.71 -0.08 -12.52
CA THR A 644 39.02 -1.08 -13.35
C THR A 644 38.05 -0.43 -14.34
N PRO A 645 37.95 -0.95 -15.59
CA PRO A 645 37.01 -0.43 -16.57
C PRO A 645 35.55 -0.66 -16.17
N SER A 646 34.67 0.27 -16.54
CA SER A 646 33.23 0.17 -16.28
C SER A 646 32.48 -0.92 -17.08
N ALA A 647 33.17 -1.66 -17.96
CA ALA A 647 32.58 -2.63 -18.88
C ALA A 647 31.86 -3.81 -18.19
N ASN A 648 32.24 -4.14 -16.95
CA ASN A 648 31.66 -5.25 -16.20
C ASN A 648 30.43 -4.85 -15.37
N TRP A 649 30.10 -3.56 -15.30
CA TRP A 649 29.05 -3.03 -14.43
C TRP A 649 27.74 -2.82 -15.18
N TYR A 650 26.62 -3.09 -14.50
CA TYR A 650 25.32 -2.64 -14.96
C TYR A 650 25.12 -1.18 -14.57
N ILE A 651 25.08 -0.29 -15.57
CA ILE A 651 25.04 1.16 -15.37
C ILE A 651 23.61 1.67 -15.55
N THR A 652 23.12 2.42 -14.57
CA THR A 652 21.86 3.15 -14.67
C THR A 652 22.04 4.61 -14.30
N THR A 653 21.45 5.50 -15.08
CA THR A 653 21.51 6.95 -14.84
C THR A 653 20.11 7.50 -14.66
N THR A 654 19.86 8.12 -13.51
CA THR A 654 18.59 8.74 -13.15
C THR A 654 18.80 10.11 -12.55
N LEU A 655 17.77 10.94 -12.58
CA LEU A 655 17.79 12.25 -11.96
C LEU A 655 17.59 12.09 -10.45
N SER A 656 18.55 12.57 -9.66
CA SER A 656 18.40 12.79 -8.24
C SER A 656 18.03 14.25 -8.02
N MET A 657 16.80 14.47 -7.56
CA MET A 657 16.31 15.79 -7.23
C MET A 657 16.31 15.99 -5.72
N PRO A 658 16.43 17.24 -5.26
CA PRO A 658 15.89 17.64 -3.97
C PRO A 658 14.39 17.33 -4.00
N THR A 659 13.98 16.21 -3.42
CA THR A 659 12.59 16.08 -2.97
C THR A 659 12.45 17.04 -1.82
N LEU A 660 11.40 17.86 -1.79
CA LEU A 660 11.16 18.92 -0.82
C LEU A 660 11.44 18.48 0.63
N THR A 661 12.71 18.54 1.04
CA THR A 661 13.21 17.86 2.23
C THR A 661 12.85 18.69 3.45
N ALA A 662 12.84 18.05 4.62
CA ALA A 662 12.77 18.79 5.88
C ALA A 662 13.89 19.85 5.95
N ALA A 663 15.08 19.57 5.42
CA ALA A 663 16.22 20.50 5.42
C ALA A 663 15.98 21.74 4.54
N GLU A 664 15.41 21.56 3.35
CA GLU A 664 15.04 22.69 2.49
C GLU A 664 13.99 23.57 3.14
N ARG A 665 12.92 22.97 3.71
CA ARG A 665 11.88 23.73 4.42
C ARG A 665 12.43 24.45 5.64
N PHE A 666 13.30 23.80 6.40
CA PHE A 666 13.95 24.36 7.58
C PHE A 666 14.73 25.63 7.24
N ILE A 667 15.66 25.54 6.28
CA ILE A 667 16.48 26.69 5.88
C ILE A 667 15.63 27.78 5.22
N TRP A 668 14.67 27.39 4.35
CA TRP A 668 13.77 28.34 3.71
C TRP A 668 12.94 29.14 4.72
N SER A 669 12.45 28.48 5.77
CA SER A 669 11.65 29.12 6.83
C SER A 669 12.46 30.07 7.71
N GLN A 670 13.76 29.81 7.91
CA GLN A 670 14.64 30.69 8.68
C GLN A 670 15.12 31.88 7.85
N ASN A 671 15.68 31.61 6.67
CA ASN A 671 16.32 32.63 5.85
C ASN A 671 16.42 32.19 4.39
N SER A 672 15.57 32.77 3.53
CA SER A 672 15.55 32.48 2.10
C SER A 672 16.86 32.85 1.39
N ALA A 673 17.64 33.83 1.88
CA ALA A 673 18.93 34.16 1.28
C ALA A 673 20.01 33.12 1.62
N LEU A 674 20.02 32.62 2.87
CA LEU A 674 20.88 31.52 3.30
C LEU A 674 20.59 30.25 2.49
N TYR A 675 19.31 29.98 2.20
CA TYR A 675 18.91 28.88 1.35
C TYR A 675 19.68 28.87 0.02
N TYR A 676 19.69 29.98 -0.71
CA TYR A 676 20.42 30.07 -1.99
C TYR A 676 21.93 29.90 -1.84
N LYS A 677 22.51 30.33 -0.72
CA LYS A 677 23.95 30.15 -0.43
C LYS A 677 24.32 28.69 -0.18
N LEU A 678 23.41 27.90 0.40
CA LEU A 678 23.66 26.49 0.76
C LEU A 678 23.36 25.50 -0.39
N LEU A 679 22.70 25.93 -1.46
CA LEU A 679 22.46 25.12 -2.64
C LEU A 679 23.79 24.67 -3.29
N GLY A 680 23.91 23.38 -3.57
CA GLY A 680 25.08 22.74 -4.17
C GLY A 680 26.18 22.37 -3.17
N SER A 681 26.09 22.82 -1.92
CA SER A 681 27.04 22.47 -0.86
C SER A 681 26.42 21.53 0.18
N TYR A 682 25.50 22.06 0.99
CA TYR A 682 24.77 21.36 2.05
C TYR A 682 23.33 21.02 1.67
N LEU A 683 22.76 21.77 0.74
CA LEU A 683 21.47 21.47 0.13
C LEU A 683 21.70 20.94 -1.28
N PRO A 684 21.06 19.82 -1.68
CA PRO A 684 21.27 19.26 -3.01
C PRO A 684 20.75 20.20 -4.10
N THR A 685 21.37 20.14 -5.27
CA THR A 685 20.85 20.71 -6.52
C THR A 685 20.40 19.58 -7.44
N PRO A 686 19.64 19.87 -8.52
CA PRO A 686 19.30 18.89 -9.53
C PRO A 686 20.59 18.24 -10.09
N GLN A 687 20.76 16.94 -9.90
CA GLN A 687 21.98 16.22 -10.24
C GLN A 687 21.69 14.82 -10.78
N TRP A 688 22.58 14.28 -11.61
CA TRP A 688 22.47 12.91 -12.10
C TRP A 688 23.03 11.93 -11.06
N HIS A 689 22.26 10.90 -10.75
CA HIS A 689 22.69 9.73 -9.99
C HIS A 689 23.00 8.59 -10.98
N VAL A 690 24.27 8.21 -11.03
CA VAL A 690 24.77 7.09 -11.82
C VAL A 690 25.12 5.94 -10.87
N ARG A 691 24.38 4.84 -11.00
CA ARG A 691 24.55 3.63 -10.21
C ARG A 691 25.25 2.56 -11.05
N PHE A 692 26.26 1.93 -10.46
CA PHE A 692 26.97 0.77 -10.98
C PHE A 692 26.69 -0.42 -10.07
N ALA A 693 26.13 -1.50 -10.62
CA ALA A 693 25.75 -2.68 -9.85
C ALA A 693 25.99 -3.99 -10.61
N HIS A 694 26.06 -5.10 -9.88
CA HIS A 694 26.08 -6.45 -10.44
C HIS A 694 24.78 -7.20 -10.15
N PHE A 695 24.26 -7.89 -11.16
CA PHE A 695 23.06 -8.75 -11.06
C PHE A 695 23.35 -10.22 -11.42
N ALA A 696 24.60 -10.54 -11.73
CA ALA A 696 25.07 -11.89 -12.07
C ALA A 696 26.31 -12.21 -11.23
N GLY A 697 26.59 -13.51 -11.05
CA GLY A 697 27.68 -13.99 -10.21
C GLY A 697 27.25 -14.33 -8.78
N ASP A 698 28.23 -14.45 -7.89
CA ASP A 698 27.99 -14.80 -6.49
C ASP A 698 27.13 -13.76 -5.76
N LEU A 699 26.23 -14.22 -4.88
CA LEU A 699 25.28 -13.34 -4.18
C LEU A 699 25.97 -12.32 -3.29
N THR A 700 27.08 -12.70 -2.66
CA THR A 700 27.87 -11.81 -1.81
C THR A 700 28.52 -10.74 -2.66
N THR A 701 29.13 -11.11 -3.80
CA THR A 701 29.76 -10.11 -4.71
C THR A 701 28.76 -9.12 -5.30
N ARG A 702 27.48 -9.53 -5.48
CA ARG A 702 26.40 -8.64 -5.91
C ARG A 702 26.11 -7.53 -4.89
N ALA A 703 26.64 -7.56 -3.66
CA ALA A 703 26.47 -6.46 -2.70
C ALA A 703 27.17 -5.19 -3.16
N GLU A 704 28.29 -5.39 -3.85
CA GLU A 704 29.17 -4.31 -4.23
C GLU A 704 28.49 -3.39 -5.25
N GLN A 705 28.42 -2.11 -4.93
CA GLN A 705 27.78 -1.10 -5.76
C GLN A 705 28.49 0.24 -5.62
N PHE A 706 28.48 1.02 -6.69
CA PHE A 706 28.88 2.42 -6.67
C PHE A 706 27.68 3.31 -6.98
N ASN A 707 27.48 4.34 -6.17
CA ASN A 707 26.52 5.42 -6.41
C ASN A 707 27.28 6.73 -6.55
N ILE A 708 27.30 7.27 -7.77
CA ILE A 708 28.03 8.50 -8.10
C ILE A 708 27.02 9.58 -8.46
N TYR A 709 27.17 10.75 -7.83
CA TYR A 709 26.31 11.91 -8.06
C TYR A 709 27.09 12.98 -8.81
N VAL A 710 26.53 13.47 -9.92
CA VAL A 710 27.16 14.43 -10.83
C VAL A 710 26.23 15.63 -11.03
N ASP A 711 26.69 16.81 -10.66
CA ASP A 711 25.90 18.04 -10.76
C ASP A 711 25.74 18.55 -12.21
N SER A 712 25.09 19.71 -12.36
CA SER A 712 24.88 20.35 -13.66
C SER A 712 26.18 20.87 -14.33
N THR A 713 27.28 21.01 -13.58
CA THR A 713 28.58 21.44 -14.10
C THR A 713 29.42 20.26 -14.58
N GLY A 714 29.07 19.03 -14.20
CA GLY A 714 29.88 17.83 -14.42
C GLY A 714 30.82 17.52 -13.26
N THR A 715 30.66 18.18 -12.11
CA THR A 715 31.45 17.93 -10.90
C THR A 715 30.83 16.76 -10.12
N ILE A 716 31.68 15.89 -9.57
CA ILE A 716 31.25 14.79 -8.70
C ILE A 716 30.98 15.37 -7.31
N THR A 717 29.73 15.33 -6.88
CA THR A 717 29.32 15.86 -5.57
C THR A 717 29.37 14.82 -4.46
N ARG A 718 29.24 13.53 -4.82
CA ARG A 718 29.34 12.38 -3.91
C ARG A 718 29.70 11.11 -4.68
N LEU A 719 30.60 10.32 -4.11
CA LEU A 719 30.90 8.95 -4.52
C LEU A 719 30.70 8.05 -3.30
N GLN A 720 29.76 7.12 -3.41
CA GLN A 720 29.50 6.10 -2.40
C GLN A 720 29.88 4.73 -2.97
N HIS A 721 30.75 4.00 -2.27
CA HIS A 721 31.14 2.63 -2.53
C HIS A 721 30.56 1.72 -1.44
N GLN A 722 29.52 0.98 -1.79
CA GLN A 722 28.94 -0.01 -0.88
C GLN A 722 29.71 -1.33 -1.04
N LEU A 723 30.25 -1.84 0.07
CA LEU A 723 30.98 -3.11 0.13
C LEU A 723 30.16 -4.21 0.82
N PRO A 724 30.29 -5.48 0.40
CA PRO A 724 29.75 -6.63 1.14
C PRO A 724 30.23 -6.69 2.60
N GLU A 725 29.42 -7.24 3.52
CA GLU A 725 29.82 -7.37 4.94
C GLU A 725 31.12 -8.18 5.11
N THR A 726 31.31 -9.21 4.29
CA THR A 726 32.46 -10.14 4.37
C THR A 726 33.71 -9.60 3.69
N SER A 727 33.65 -8.42 3.05
CA SER A 727 34.82 -7.85 2.39
C SER A 727 35.95 -7.61 3.40
N PRO A 728 37.18 -8.01 3.09
CA PRO A 728 38.30 -7.83 4.00
C PRO A 728 38.64 -6.33 4.13
N GLY A 729 39.08 -5.94 5.32
CA GLY A 729 39.52 -4.58 5.60
C GLY A 729 40.30 -4.52 6.91
N LYS A 730 41.09 -3.47 7.10
CA LYS A 730 41.81 -3.32 8.38
C LYS A 730 40.84 -3.02 9.51
N THR A 731 41.15 -3.52 10.70
CA THR A 731 40.48 -3.12 11.93
C THR A 731 41.26 -1.96 12.53
N LEU A 732 40.82 -0.73 12.25
CA LEU A 732 41.44 0.48 12.81
C LEU A 732 40.87 0.79 14.19
N ILE A 733 41.72 1.28 15.09
CA ILE A 733 41.26 1.90 16.33
C ILE A 733 40.63 3.28 16.03
N GLU A 734 39.77 3.76 16.92
CA GLU A 734 38.99 4.99 16.74
C GLU A 734 39.85 6.20 16.33
N HIS A 735 41.01 6.39 16.97
CA HIS A 735 41.90 7.51 16.69
C HIS A 735 42.46 7.50 15.26
N GLU A 736 42.95 6.34 14.78
CA GLU A 736 43.49 6.19 13.43
C GLU A 736 42.41 6.40 12.36
N ALA A 737 41.20 5.88 12.61
CA ALA A 737 40.07 6.05 11.72
C ALA A 737 39.61 7.52 11.66
N ARG A 738 39.60 8.22 12.81
CA ARG A 738 39.28 9.65 12.91
C ARG A 738 40.26 10.51 12.11
N GLU A 739 41.56 10.27 12.23
CA GLU A 739 42.58 11.03 11.49
C GLU A 739 42.39 10.88 9.97
N LYS A 740 42.07 9.68 9.49
CA LYS A 740 41.74 9.44 8.08
C LYS A 740 40.49 10.21 7.64
N ALA A 741 39.45 10.25 8.47
CA ALA A 741 38.25 11.02 8.16
C ALA A 741 38.53 12.53 8.06
N LEU A 742 39.31 13.08 9.00
CA LEU A 742 39.69 14.49 9.01
C LEU A 742 40.59 14.86 7.83
N SER A 743 41.57 14.00 7.48
CA SER A 743 42.41 14.19 6.29
C SER A 743 41.56 14.24 5.03
N PHE A 744 40.61 13.31 4.88
CA PHE A 744 39.71 13.29 3.73
C PHE A 744 38.87 14.57 3.61
N ILE A 745 38.38 15.10 4.74
CA ILE A 745 37.63 16.37 4.76
C ILE A 745 38.51 17.54 4.32
N GLY A 746 39.75 17.61 4.81
CA GLY A 746 40.72 18.63 4.39
C GLY A 746 41.03 18.56 2.89
N ASP A 747 41.22 17.36 2.35
CA ASP A 747 41.55 17.16 0.95
C ASP A 747 40.38 17.44 0.01
N THR A 748 39.17 16.97 0.37
CA THR A 748 37.99 16.99 -0.50
C THR A 748 37.18 18.27 -0.37
N PHE A 749 36.92 18.70 0.87
CA PHE A 749 36.07 19.86 1.16
C PHE A 749 36.87 21.15 1.43
N LYS A 750 38.21 21.06 1.52
CA LYS A 750 39.10 22.19 1.83
C LYS A 750 38.75 22.88 3.15
N LEU A 751 38.32 22.10 4.14
CA LEU A 751 37.99 22.57 5.49
C LEU A 751 39.08 22.17 6.49
N ASN A 752 39.46 23.10 7.36
CA ASN A 752 40.45 22.83 8.41
C ASN A 752 39.79 22.11 9.60
N SER A 753 40.56 21.30 10.32
CA SER A 753 40.06 20.61 11.53
C SER A 753 39.59 21.56 12.63
N THR A 754 40.11 22.80 12.69
CA THR A 754 39.71 23.83 13.67
C THR A 754 38.32 24.42 13.40
N GLU A 755 37.83 24.29 12.17
CA GLU A 755 36.49 24.72 11.73
C GLU A 755 35.41 23.66 12.01
N LEU A 756 35.83 22.49 12.48
CA LEU A 756 34.99 21.32 12.69
C LEU A 756 34.89 20.98 14.18
N GLU A 757 33.71 20.53 14.58
CA GLU A 757 33.43 19.98 15.91
C GLU A 757 32.96 18.54 15.76
N GLU A 758 33.56 17.59 16.48
CA GLU A 758 33.15 16.18 16.41
C GLU A 758 31.84 15.94 17.16
N ILE A 759 30.85 15.45 16.42
CA ILE A 759 29.52 15.12 16.94
C ILE A 759 29.44 13.65 17.32
N SER A 760 29.91 12.73 16.49
CA SER A 760 29.80 11.30 16.80
C SER A 760 30.89 10.47 16.16
N ALA A 761 31.26 9.39 16.84
CA ALA A 761 32.03 8.27 16.31
C ALA A 761 31.24 6.98 16.49
N ASN A 762 30.80 6.38 15.39
CA ASN A 762 30.01 5.16 15.38
C ASN A 762 30.84 4.00 14.84
N ALA A 763 30.93 2.93 15.63
CA ALA A 763 31.69 1.73 15.33
C ALA A 763 30.74 0.58 14.96
N THR A 764 31.00 -0.09 13.83
CA THR A 764 30.24 -1.28 13.40
C THR A 764 31.19 -2.45 13.18
N LYS A 765 30.99 -3.55 13.91
CA LYS A 765 31.83 -4.73 13.80
C LYS A 765 31.31 -5.64 12.69
N GLN A 766 32.07 -5.70 11.59
CA GLN A 766 31.89 -6.67 10.52
C GLN A 766 32.72 -7.94 10.79
N PRO A 767 32.44 -9.06 10.11
CA PRO A 767 33.21 -10.31 10.29
C PRO A 767 34.72 -10.11 10.14
N GLU A 768 35.15 -9.50 9.03
CA GLU A 768 36.57 -9.39 8.64
C GLU A 768 37.14 -7.98 8.76
N ARG A 769 36.39 -7.01 9.30
CA ARG A 769 36.84 -5.61 9.45
C ARG A 769 36.10 -4.86 10.55
N GLN A 770 36.50 -3.62 10.79
CA GLN A 770 35.79 -2.66 11.62
C GLN A 770 35.46 -1.43 10.77
N ASP A 771 34.18 -1.10 10.68
CA ASP A 771 33.72 0.07 9.95
C ASP A 771 33.49 1.22 10.94
N TRP A 772 33.79 2.43 10.49
CA TRP A 772 33.66 3.65 11.29
C TRP A 772 32.86 4.71 10.54
N SER A 773 31.95 5.39 11.23
CA SER A 773 31.26 6.57 10.70
C SER A 773 31.46 7.74 11.65
N PHE A 774 32.11 8.79 11.17
CA PHE A 774 32.34 10.02 11.92
C PHE A 774 31.46 11.13 11.40
N THR A 775 30.84 11.88 12.31
CA THR A 775 30.06 13.07 11.97
C THR A 775 30.68 14.30 12.63
N PHE A 776 30.91 15.34 11.83
CA PHE A 776 31.46 16.62 12.27
C PHE A 776 30.49 17.75 11.94
N ALA A 777 30.35 18.73 12.84
CA ALA A 777 29.63 19.97 12.59
C ALA A 777 30.61 21.06 12.12
N GLN A 778 30.32 21.72 11.00
CA GLN A 778 31.04 22.90 10.55
C GLN A 778 30.52 24.14 11.29
N LYS A 779 31.42 24.96 11.81
CA LYS A 779 31.08 26.26 12.41
C LYS A 779 30.53 27.20 11.34
N MET A 780 29.24 27.52 11.42
CA MET A 780 28.56 28.42 10.49
C MET A 780 27.66 29.40 11.26
N PRO A 781 28.14 30.61 11.59
CA PRO A 781 27.42 31.57 12.43
C PRO A 781 26.07 32.04 11.85
N GLU A 782 25.89 31.92 10.54
CA GLU A 782 24.65 32.28 9.83
C GLU A 782 23.49 31.30 10.13
N LEU A 783 23.79 30.08 10.56
CA LEU A 783 22.81 29.08 11.01
C LEU A 783 22.50 29.31 12.49
N THR A 784 21.46 30.11 12.76
CA THR A 784 21.03 30.41 14.13
C THR A 784 20.42 29.20 14.85
N GLN A 785 19.80 28.29 14.09
CA GLN A 785 19.28 27.01 14.58
C GLN A 785 19.69 25.88 13.61
N GLY A 786 20.00 24.71 14.17
CA GLY A 786 20.53 23.57 13.42
C GLY A 786 22.04 23.64 13.21
N GLN A 787 22.60 22.65 12.52
CA GLN A 787 24.05 22.58 12.26
C GLN A 787 24.32 22.07 10.84
N ALA A 788 25.33 22.65 10.19
CA ALA A 788 25.87 22.10 8.95
C ALA A 788 26.77 20.91 9.31
N ARG A 789 26.38 19.67 8.95
CA ARG A 789 27.11 18.45 9.32
C ARG A 789 27.72 17.75 8.11
N ILE A 790 28.87 17.12 8.35
CA ILE A 790 29.61 16.30 7.40
C ILE A 790 29.75 14.91 8.01
N THR A 791 29.35 13.87 7.30
CA THR A 791 29.59 12.48 7.71
C THR A 791 30.54 11.80 6.74
N VAL A 792 31.56 11.14 7.28
CA VAL A 792 32.55 10.34 6.53
C VAL A 792 32.48 8.91 7.04
N THR A 793 32.27 7.98 6.12
CA THR A 793 32.19 6.55 6.41
C THR A 793 33.44 5.85 5.89
N LEU A 794 34.07 5.07 6.77
CA LEU A 794 35.22 4.23 6.49
C LEU A 794 34.80 2.77 6.57
N SER A 795 35.08 2.02 5.51
CA SER A 795 35.00 0.55 5.54
C SER A 795 36.40 -0.01 5.72
N GLY A 796 36.72 -0.47 6.93
CA GLY A 796 38.10 -0.72 7.35
C GLY A 796 38.97 0.54 7.26
N ASP A 797 39.94 0.56 6.34
CA ASP A 797 40.87 1.69 6.16
C ASP A 797 40.61 2.57 4.93
N LYS A 798 39.49 2.34 4.22
CA LYS A 798 39.09 3.07 3.01
C LYS A 798 37.87 3.94 3.26
N VAL A 799 37.91 5.20 2.80
CA VAL A 799 36.73 6.07 2.79
C VAL A 799 35.79 5.59 1.69
N THR A 800 34.60 5.14 2.09
CA THR A 800 33.59 4.58 1.20
C THR A 800 32.42 5.50 0.94
N ASP A 801 32.20 6.52 1.78
CA ASP A 801 31.14 7.50 1.56
C ASP A 801 31.47 8.82 2.26
N SER A 802 30.96 9.92 1.71
CA SER A 802 30.99 11.22 2.36
C SER A 802 29.76 12.04 2.00
N THR A 803 29.15 12.66 3.01
CA THR A 803 27.91 13.44 2.83
C THR A 803 27.96 14.72 3.63
N ARG A 804 27.42 15.80 3.04
CA ARG A 804 27.13 17.06 3.73
C ARG A 804 25.62 17.21 3.81
N PHE A 805 25.11 17.58 4.97
CA PHE A 805 23.67 17.80 5.19
C PHE A 805 23.43 18.80 6.30
N ILE A 806 22.20 19.32 6.36
CA ILE A 806 21.75 20.17 7.46
C ILE A 806 21.11 19.30 8.53
N PHE A 807 21.70 19.30 9.72
CA PHE A 807 21.09 18.76 10.92
C PHE A 807 20.00 19.71 11.41
N ILE A 808 18.80 19.15 11.55
CA ILE A 808 17.59 19.88 11.91
C ILE A 808 17.26 19.51 13.36
N PRO A 809 17.09 20.50 14.25
CA PRO A 809 16.70 20.25 15.62
C PRO A 809 15.41 19.43 15.70
N GLU A 810 15.39 18.44 16.58
CA GLU A 810 14.24 17.56 16.73
C GLU A 810 12.93 18.32 17.07
N GLU A 811 13.02 19.39 17.85
CA GLU A 811 11.87 20.23 18.19
C GLU A 811 11.21 20.83 16.95
N TRP A 812 12.01 21.32 15.99
CA TRP A 812 11.51 21.85 14.73
C TRP A 812 10.88 20.74 13.88
N LEU A 813 11.51 19.56 13.80
CA LEU A 813 10.94 18.41 13.08
C LEU A 813 9.59 17.98 13.67
N ARG A 814 9.47 17.96 15.00
CA ARG A 814 8.20 17.66 15.68
C ARG A 814 7.16 18.75 15.45
N GLN A 815 7.55 20.02 15.38
CA GLN A 815 6.65 21.11 15.04
C GLN A 815 6.15 20.98 13.59
N GLN A 816 7.04 20.69 12.63
CA GLN A 816 6.67 20.45 11.24
C GLN A 816 5.70 19.27 11.12
N LYS A 817 6.01 18.16 11.79
CA LYS A 817 5.12 16.99 11.87
C LYS A 817 3.75 17.30 12.47
N LYS A 818 3.56 18.32 13.31
CA LYS A 818 2.22 18.71 13.79
C LYS A 818 1.35 19.29 12.67
N GLU A 819 1.97 19.88 11.66
CA GLU A 819 1.28 20.56 10.55
C GLU A 819 1.03 19.62 9.36
N GLU A 820 1.91 18.66 9.11
CA GLU A 820 1.82 17.67 8.00
C GLU A 820 0.56 16.79 7.95
N PRO A 821 0.01 16.28 9.08
CA PRO A 821 -1.09 15.33 9.06
C PRO A 821 -2.36 15.90 8.45
N VAL A 822 -2.57 17.19 8.67
CA VAL A 822 -3.66 17.94 8.07
C VAL A 822 -3.55 17.93 6.55
N HIS A 823 -2.34 18.09 6.00
CA HIS A 823 -2.09 18.00 4.56
C HIS A 823 -2.41 16.60 4.05
N SER A 824 -1.95 15.57 4.77
CA SER A 824 -2.22 14.17 4.41
C SER A 824 -3.72 13.83 4.48
N ALA A 825 -4.47 14.34 5.47
CA ALA A 825 -5.92 14.16 5.55
C ALA A 825 -6.64 14.74 4.33
N LEU A 826 -6.27 15.97 3.91
CA LEU A 826 -6.85 16.64 2.75
C LEU A 826 -6.52 15.91 1.43
N SER A 827 -5.36 15.24 1.35
CA SER A 827 -4.96 14.47 0.16
C SER A 827 -5.90 13.28 -0.17
N PHE A 828 -6.65 12.77 0.82
CA PHE A 828 -7.63 11.70 0.59
C PHE A 828 -8.95 12.19 -0.02
N ILE A 829 -9.27 13.48 0.09
CA ILE A 829 -10.53 14.04 -0.41
C ILE A 829 -10.65 13.86 -1.94
N PRO A 830 -9.67 14.22 -2.78
CA PRO A 830 -9.71 13.97 -4.21
C PRO A 830 -9.96 12.51 -4.58
N LEU A 831 -9.31 11.57 -3.87
CA LEU A 831 -9.46 10.13 -4.11
C LEU A 831 -10.87 9.64 -3.76
N LEU A 832 -11.39 10.04 -2.60
CA LEU A 832 -12.76 9.73 -2.19
C LEU A 832 -13.78 10.31 -3.18
N CYS A 833 -13.62 11.58 -3.57
CA CYS A 833 -14.47 12.21 -4.57
C CYS A 833 -14.42 11.46 -5.91
N PHE A 834 -13.24 11.03 -6.36
CA PHE A 834 -13.08 10.26 -7.58
C PHE A 834 -13.85 8.92 -7.53
N PHE A 835 -13.72 8.14 -6.45
CA PHE A 835 -14.44 6.87 -6.34
C PHE A 835 -15.96 7.04 -6.21
N ILE A 836 -16.43 8.07 -5.50
CA ILE A 836 -17.86 8.40 -5.45
C ILE A 836 -18.37 8.76 -6.85
N VAL A 837 -17.63 9.60 -7.59
CA VAL A 837 -17.98 9.99 -8.95
C VAL A 837 -17.98 8.78 -9.89
N LEU A 838 -17.00 7.90 -9.77
CA LEU A 838 -16.93 6.66 -10.54
C LEU A 838 -18.15 5.76 -10.26
N ALA A 839 -18.57 5.64 -9.00
CA ALA A 839 -19.76 4.88 -8.62
C ALA A 839 -21.06 5.49 -9.19
N LEU A 840 -21.20 6.82 -9.10
CA LEU A 840 -22.31 7.56 -9.71
C LEU A 840 -22.33 7.38 -11.22
N SER A 841 -21.19 7.55 -11.90
CA SER A 841 -21.06 7.33 -13.34
C SER A 841 -21.35 5.88 -13.72
N GLY A 842 -20.92 4.89 -12.92
CA GLY A 842 -21.26 3.48 -13.12
C GLY A 842 -22.78 3.26 -13.06
N SER A 843 -23.47 3.86 -12.11
CA SER A 843 -24.94 3.78 -12.01
C SER A 843 -25.65 4.41 -13.20
N LEU A 844 -25.19 5.56 -13.68
CA LEU A 844 -25.71 6.21 -14.89
C LEU A 844 -25.43 5.38 -16.14
N ALA A 845 -24.24 4.81 -16.27
CA ALA A 845 -23.86 3.93 -17.38
C ALA A 845 -24.79 2.71 -17.45
N VAL A 846 -25.10 2.10 -16.30
CA VAL A 846 -26.08 1.00 -16.19
C VAL A 846 -27.47 1.44 -16.67
N HIS A 847 -27.95 2.60 -16.21
CA HIS A 847 -29.25 3.14 -16.62
C HIS A 847 -29.32 3.45 -18.12
N MET A 848 -28.30 4.13 -18.66
CA MET A 848 -28.17 4.44 -20.09
C MET A 848 -28.10 3.18 -20.94
N TRP A 849 -27.42 2.14 -20.44
CA TRP A 849 -27.37 0.83 -21.09
C TRP A 849 -28.75 0.19 -21.17
N GLN A 850 -29.50 0.18 -20.06
CA GLN A 850 -30.85 -0.40 -20.02
C GLN A 850 -31.81 0.30 -20.98
N LYS A 851 -31.62 1.60 -21.20
CA LYS A 851 -32.35 2.42 -22.19
C LYS A 851 -31.84 2.28 -23.62
N GLY A 852 -30.74 1.58 -23.87
CA GLY A 852 -30.19 1.35 -25.22
C GLY A 852 -29.46 2.55 -25.83
N ILE A 853 -29.12 3.58 -25.04
CA ILE A 853 -28.48 4.82 -25.52
C ILE A 853 -26.96 4.84 -25.30
N PHE A 854 -26.38 3.79 -24.72
CA PHE A 854 -24.96 3.76 -24.35
C PHE A 854 -24.01 3.66 -25.57
N ALA A 855 -23.07 4.61 -25.68
CA ALA A 855 -22.12 4.76 -26.78
C ALA A 855 -20.92 3.79 -26.69
N LEU A 856 -21.19 2.49 -26.79
CA LEU A 856 -20.21 1.42 -26.59
C LEU A 856 -18.92 1.57 -27.41
N ARG A 857 -19.02 1.78 -28.73
CA ARG A 857 -17.88 1.76 -29.65
C ARG A 857 -16.94 2.96 -29.42
N LYS A 858 -17.50 4.17 -29.34
CA LYS A 858 -16.73 5.42 -29.13
C LYS A 858 -15.91 5.34 -27.83
N THR A 859 -16.56 4.88 -26.77
CA THR A 859 -15.99 4.72 -25.43
C THR A 859 -14.85 3.70 -25.39
N LEU A 860 -15.05 2.53 -26.02
CA LEU A 860 -14.03 1.48 -26.07
C LEU A 860 -12.77 1.95 -26.80
N VAL A 861 -12.93 2.54 -28.00
CA VAL A 861 -11.80 3.05 -28.80
C VAL A 861 -11.03 4.12 -28.02
N TYR A 862 -11.74 5.06 -27.41
CA TYR A 862 -11.11 6.11 -26.61
C TYR A 862 -10.30 5.54 -25.43
N SER A 863 -10.89 4.59 -24.69
CA SER A 863 -10.22 3.97 -23.54
C SER A 863 -8.97 3.19 -23.94
N LEU A 864 -8.99 2.53 -25.11
CA LEU A 864 -7.82 1.83 -25.67
C LEU A 864 -6.72 2.79 -26.12
N ILE A 865 -7.06 3.97 -26.66
CA ILE A 865 -6.06 5.01 -27.01
C ILE A 865 -5.34 5.50 -25.75
N ILE A 866 -6.08 5.79 -24.68
CA ILE A 866 -5.49 6.18 -23.38
C ILE A 866 -4.63 5.04 -22.80
N GLY A 867 -5.08 3.80 -22.93
CA GLY A 867 -4.28 2.62 -22.56
C GLY A 867 -2.97 2.53 -23.34
N ALA A 868 -3.00 2.70 -24.66
CA ALA A 868 -1.81 2.65 -25.52
C ALA A 868 -0.78 3.74 -25.17
N LEU A 869 -1.23 4.96 -24.89
CA LEU A 869 -0.35 6.04 -24.42
C LEU A 869 0.33 5.69 -23.09
N SER A 870 -0.39 5.04 -22.20
CA SER A 870 0.12 4.62 -20.90
C SER A 870 1.20 3.55 -21.05
N VAL A 871 0.97 2.55 -21.91
CA VAL A 871 1.99 1.55 -22.27
C VAL A 871 3.26 2.23 -22.78
N GLY A 872 3.13 3.22 -23.67
CA GLY A 872 4.26 4.02 -24.15
C GLY A 872 5.02 4.72 -23.01
N LYS A 873 4.30 5.31 -22.05
CA LYS A 873 4.88 5.90 -20.84
C LYS A 873 5.68 4.87 -20.02
N ALA A 874 5.14 3.67 -19.81
CA ALA A 874 5.83 2.64 -19.03
C ALA A 874 7.17 2.22 -19.67
N PHE A 875 7.21 2.07 -20.99
CA PHE A 875 8.47 1.81 -21.70
C PHE A 875 9.45 2.98 -21.58
N SER A 876 8.96 4.23 -21.64
CA SER A 876 9.79 5.42 -21.47
C SER A 876 10.44 5.48 -20.08
N LEU A 877 9.75 5.01 -19.03
CA LEU A 877 10.22 5.01 -17.64
C LEU A 877 11.15 3.84 -17.26
N LEU A 878 11.47 2.93 -18.19
CA LEU A 878 12.36 1.78 -17.94
C LEU A 878 13.69 2.10 -17.26
N PRO A 879 14.39 3.22 -17.57
CA PRO A 879 15.63 3.57 -16.88
C PRO A 879 15.45 3.80 -15.38
N GLU A 880 14.35 4.43 -14.97
CA GLU A 880 14.04 4.68 -13.55
C GLU A 880 13.74 3.38 -12.82
N ILE A 881 12.96 2.49 -13.45
CA ILE A 881 12.62 1.17 -12.91
C ILE A 881 13.88 0.30 -12.77
N ARG A 882 14.79 0.37 -13.74
CA ARG A 882 16.06 -0.38 -13.69
C ARG A 882 16.98 0.11 -12.57
N ALA A 883 16.98 1.41 -12.30
CA ALA A 883 17.80 2.00 -11.26
C ALA A 883 17.35 1.62 -9.84
N SER A 884 16.08 1.23 -9.65
CA SER A 884 15.53 0.80 -8.35
C SER A 884 15.63 -0.70 -8.08
N LEU A 885 16.16 -1.50 -9.02
CA LEU A 885 16.24 -2.96 -8.86
C LEU A 885 17.23 -3.37 -7.76
N SER A 886 16.84 -4.33 -6.92
CA SER A 886 17.69 -4.95 -5.91
C SER A 886 18.68 -5.93 -6.55
N THR A 887 19.95 -5.89 -6.13
CA THR A 887 20.97 -6.84 -6.59
C THR A 887 20.86 -8.21 -5.95
N SER A 888 20.01 -8.37 -4.92
CA SER A 888 19.72 -9.68 -4.31
C SER A 888 18.85 -10.57 -5.18
N GLN A 889 18.22 -10.04 -6.23
CA GLN A 889 17.32 -10.80 -7.11
C GLN A 889 17.72 -10.63 -8.58
N SER A 890 17.29 -11.54 -9.44
CA SER A 890 17.51 -11.40 -10.88
C SER A 890 16.70 -10.23 -11.46
N ILE A 891 17.24 -9.62 -12.54
CA ILE A 891 16.55 -8.54 -13.25
C ILE A 891 15.22 -9.04 -13.85
N SER A 892 15.19 -10.28 -14.35
CA SER A 892 14.00 -10.84 -15.00
C SER A 892 12.84 -11.03 -14.04
N ALA A 893 13.09 -11.51 -12.82
CA ALA A 893 12.05 -11.65 -11.80
C ALA A 893 11.45 -10.30 -11.45
N GLN A 894 12.29 -9.30 -11.14
CA GLN A 894 11.83 -7.98 -10.73
C GLN A 894 11.11 -7.21 -11.85
N LEU A 895 11.61 -7.26 -13.10
CA LEU A 895 10.92 -6.67 -14.23
C LEU A 895 9.59 -7.37 -14.51
N SER A 896 9.52 -8.69 -14.32
CA SER A 896 8.25 -9.42 -14.44
C SER A 896 7.23 -8.94 -13.40
N LEU A 897 7.65 -8.77 -12.13
CA LEU A 897 6.82 -8.20 -11.05
C LEU A 897 6.35 -6.77 -11.36
N TYR A 898 7.22 -5.95 -11.94
CA TYR A 898 6.86 -4.60 -12.35
C TYR A 898 5.82 -4.62 -13.47
N PHE A 899 6.05 -5.37 -14.56
CA PHE A 899 5.16 -5.38 -15.72
C PHE A 899 3.80 -5.99 -15.41
N THR A 900 3.76 -7.06 -14.61
CA THR A 900 2.51 -7.68 -14.12
C THR A 900 1.69 -6.69 -13.30
N SER A 901 2.31 -5.99 -12.34
CA SER A 901 1.67 -4.92 -11.56
C SER A 901 1.20 -3.77 -12.45
N TYR A 902 2.01 -3.38 -13.43
CA TYR A 902 1.67 -2.35 -14.40
C TYR A 902 0.47 -2.73 -15.29
N CYS A 903 0.38 -3.99 -15.73
CA CYS A 903 -0.77 -4.50 -16.48
C CYS A 903 -2.08 -4.36 -15.69
N VAL A 904 -2.06 -4.59 -14.37
CA VAL A 904 -3.24 -4.41 -13.51
C VAL A 904 -3.65 -2.95 -13.45
N GLN A 905 -2.69 -2.05 -13.22
CA GLN A 905 -2.93 -0.60 -13.20
C GLN A 905 -3.51 -0.12 -14.53
N LEU A 906 -2.95 -0.58 -15.65
CA LEU A 906 -3.42 -0.27 -17.00
C LEU A 906 -4.87 -0.74 -17.23
N LEU A 907 -5.23 -1.93 -16.77
CA LEU A 907 -6.60 -2.43 -16.90
C LEU A 907 -7.59 -1.60 -16.08
N MET A 908 -7.25 -1.27 -14.84
CA MET A 908 -8.09 -0.41 -13.99
C MET A 908 -8.26 0.96 -14.63
N GLN A 909 -7.18 1.51 -15.18
CA GLN A 909 -7.19 2.75 -15.93
C GLN A 909 -8.17 2.71 -17.12
N ILE A 910 -8.08 1.66 -17.95
CA ILE A 910 -8.98 1.46 -19.10
C ILE A 910 -10.43 1.35 -18.65
N VAL A 911 -10.72 0.59 -17.58
CA VAL A 911 -12.08 0.43 -17.04
C VAL A 911 -12.64 1.74 -16.50
N PHE A 912 -11.85 2.50 -15.74
CA PHE A 912 -12.29 3.77 -15.18
C PHE A 912 -12.55 4.80 -16.28
N THR A 913 -11.64 4.92 -17.25
CA THR A 913 -11.83 5.78 -18.42
C THR A 913 -13.05 5.33 -19.23
N TYR A 914 -13.32 4.03 -19.37
CA TYR A 914 -14.49 3.52 -20.05
C TYR A 914 -15.80 3.91 -19.36
N ILE A 915 -15.89 3.74 -18.04
CA ILE A 915 -17.10 4.10 -17.28
C ILE A 915 -17.37 5.59 -17.39
N LEU A 916 -16.35 6.42 -17.16
CA LEU A 916 -16.48 7.88 -17.18
C LEU A 916 -16.79 8.41 -18.59
N SER A 917 -16.00 8.04 -19.60
CA SER A 917 -16.24 8.48 -20.98
C SER A 917 -17.53 7.90 -21.57
N GLY A 918 -17.95 6.72 -21.11
CA GLY A 918 -19.19 6.06 -21.52
C GLY A 918 -20.42 6.88 -21.23
N VAL A 919 -20.57 7.37 -19.99
CA VAL A 919 -21.69 8.26 -19.61
C VAL A 919 -21.71 9.51 -20.49
N VAL A 920 -20.55 10.11 -20.73
CA VAL A 920 -20.42 11.38 -21.44
C VAL A 920 -20.70 11.23 -22.94
N PHE A 921 -20.14 10.23 -23.62
CA PHE A 921 -20.37 10.00 -25.05
C PHE A 921 -21.77 9.48 -25.38
N SER A 922 -22.49 8.95 -24.40
CA SER A 922 -23.87 8.46 -24.54
C SER A 922 -24.90 9.59 -24.45
N TYR A 923 -24.51 10.75 -23.93
CA TYR A 923 -25.40 11.89 -23.77
C TYR A 923 -25.22 12.92 -24.90
N SER A 924 -26.31 13.44 -25.45
CA SER A 924 -26.26 14.55 -26.41
C SER A 924 -26.36 15.86 -25.65
N PHE A 925 -25.28 16.65 -25.64
CA PHE A 925 -25.28 17.97 -25.03
C PHE A 925 -26.02 18.96 -25.94
N GLU A 926 -27.12 19.53 -25.46
CA GLU A 926 -27.88 20.56 -26.17
C GLU A 926 -26.99 21.73 -26.62
N ARG A 927 -27.27 22.27 -27.81
CA ARG A 927 -26.46 23.33 -28.40
C ARG A 927 -26.96 24.70 -27.95
N PHE A 928 -26.04 25.47 -27.36
CA PHE A 928 -26.18 26.90 -27.20
C PHE A 928 -26.06 27.61 -28.58
N LYS A 929 -26.83 28.69 -28.83
CA LYS A 929 -26.77 29.53 -30.06
C LYS A 929 -25.54 30.46 -30.10
N ALA A 930 -24.38 30.03 -29.61
CA ALA A 930 -23.14 30.81 -29.67
C ALA A 930 -22.32 30.35 -30.87
N SER A 931 -21.59 31.30 -31.45
CA SER A 931 -20.51 30.94 -32.36
C SER A 931 -19.48 30.07 -31.63
N TRP A 932 -18.83 29.16 -32.36
CA TRP A 932 -17.73 28.35 -31.82
C TRP A 932 -16.62 29.23 -31.20
N LEU A 933 -16.39 30.41 -31.77
CA LEU A 933 -15.43 31.40 -31.26
C LEU A 933 -15.83 31.92 -29.87
N THR A 934 -17.09 32.29 -29.69
CA THR A 934 -17.62 32.75 -28.38
C THR A 934 -17.45 31.68 -27.30
N ARG A 935 -17.65 30.40 -27.65
CA ARG A 935 -17.43 29.27 -26.72
C ARG A 935 -15.96 29.11 -26.35
N ILE A 936 -15.06 29.19 -27.32
CA ILE A 936 -13.60 29.14 -27.06
C ILE A 936 -13.21 30.29 -26.14
N LEU A 937 -13.60 31.52 -26.48
CA LEU A 937 -13.27 32.71 -25.69
C LEU A 937 -13.77 32.56 -24.25
N LEU A 938 -15.04 32.19 -24.07
CA LEU A 938 -15.62 32.00 -22.75
C LEU A 938 -14.94 30.87 -21.96
N GLY A 939 -14.66 29.73 -22.60
CA GLY A 939 -13.97 28.60 -21.98
C GLY A 939 -12.54 28.94 -21.57
N VAL A 940 -11.80 29.64 -22.43
CA VAL A 940 -10.45 30.15 -22.14
C VAL A 940 -10.50 31.14 -20.99
N SER A 941 -11.46 32.08 -20.98
CA SER A 941 -11.63 33.03 -19.88
C SER A 941 -11.91 32.34 -18.54
N ILE A 942 -12.76 31.31 -18.52
CA ILE A 942 -12.99 30.48 -17.32
C ILE A 942 -11.70 29.76 -16.90
N GLY A 943 -10.99 29.17 -17.85
CA GLY A 943 -9.70 28.52 -17.57
C GLY A 943 -8.67 29.46 -16.96
N CYS A 944 -8.48 30.65 -17.54
CA CYS A 944 -7.57 31.67 -17.02
C CYS A 944 -7.98 32.16 -15.63
N PHE A 945 -9.29 32.33 -15.37
CA PHE A 945 -9.79 32.66 -14.04
C PHE A 945 -9.45 31.58 -13.01
N MET A 946 -9.64 30.31 -13.37
CA MET A 946 -9.26 29.18 -12.51
C MET A 946 -7.74 29.07 -12.32
N SER A 947 -6.94 29.39 -13.35
CA SER A 947 -5.48 29.44 -13.24
C SER A 947 -5.01 30.54 -12.31
N LEU A 948 -5.62 31.73 -12.38
CA LEU A 948 -5.35 32.81 -11.43
C LEU A 948 -5.72 32.36 -10.01
N LEU A 949 -6.89 31.75 -9.82
CA LEU A 949 -7.30 31.27 -8.50
C LEU A 949 -6.29 30.26 -7.96
N ALA A 950 -5.80 29.34 -8.79
CA ALA A 950 -4.76 28.38 -8.41
C ALA A 950 -3.40 29.05 -8.11
N ALA A 951 -2.99 30.06 -8.88
CA ALA A 951 -1.73 30.77 -8.67
C ALA A 951 -1.77 31.71 -7.45
N LEU A 952 -2.88 32.42 -7.24
CA LEU A 952 -3.14 33.18 -6.01
C LEU A 952 -3.16 32.25 -4.82
N PHE A 953 -3.78 31.08 -4.97
CA PHE A 953 -3.80 30.08 -3.93
C PHE A 953 -2.38 29.64 -3.54
N GLN A 954 -1.55 29.30 -4.53
CA GLN A 954 -0.15 28.96 -4.32
C GLN A 954 0.62 30.11 -3.65
N LYS A 955 0.45 31.35 -4.12
CA LYS A 955 1.17 32.50 -3.57
C LYS A 955 0.73 32.86 -2.14
N LEU A 956 -0.57 32.77 -1.84
CA LEU A 956 -1.14 33.19 -0.55
C LEU A 956 -1.02 32.11 0.53
N PHE A 957 -1.04 30.83 0.14
CA PHE A 957 -1.17 29.73 1.09
C PHE A 957 -0.03 28.68 1.02
N LEU A 958 0.85 28.71 0.01
CA LEU A 958 1.98 27.76 -0.13
C LEU A 958 3.37 28.42 0.08
N THR A 959 3.47 29.44 0.94
CA THR A 959 4.73 30.17 1.21
C THR A 959 5.82 29.37 1.95
N THR A 960 5.57 28.10 2.28
CA THR A 960 6.43 27.29 3.15
C THR A 960 7.63 26.67 2.45
N HIS A 961 7.76 26.81 1.12
CA HIS A 961 8.85 26.22 0.36
C HIS A 961 9.14 26.93 -0.98
N PRO A 962 10.36 26.77 -1.53
CA PRO A 962 10.69 27.29 -2.86
C PRO A 962 9.97 26.54 -3.97
N LEU A 963 9.62 27.25 -5.05
CA LEU A 963 8.97 26.66 -6.22
C LEU A 963 10.00 26.08 -7.19
N TRP A 964 10.18 24.76 -7.14
CA TRP A 964 11.05 24.06 -8.08
C TRP A 964 10.39 23.91 -9.47
N PRO A 965 11.18 23.99 -10.56
CA PRO A 965 10.72 23.64 -11.91
C PRO A 965 10.25 22.19 -12.00
N CYS A 966 9.48 21.86 -13.03
CA CYS A 966 9.05 20.49 -13.28
C CYS A 966 10.15 19.71 -14.04
N PHE A 967 10.62 18.62 -13.44
CA PHE A 967 11.60 17.70 -14.04
C PHE A 967 10.96 16.39 -14.54
N GLU A 968 9.63 16.35 -14.71
CA GLU A 968 8.93 15.15 -15.16
C GLU A 968 9.49 14.65 -16.50
N GLY A 969 9.84 13.38 -16.54
CA GLY A 969 10.38 12.71 -17.72
C GLY A 969 11.88 12.93 -17.96
N ALA A 970 12.59 13.70 -17.14
CA ALA A 970 14.03 13.95 -17.32
C ALA A 970 14.89 12.66 -17.34
N SER A 971 14.56 11.66 -16.53
CA SER A 971 15.28 10.37 -16.54
C SER A 971 14.81 9.40 -17.63
N SER A 972 13.64 9.68 -18.23
CA SER A 972 12.96 8.78 -19.18
C SER A 972 13.66 8.75 -20.54
N VAL A 973 13.42 7.68 -21.31
CA VAL A 973 13.98 7.54 -22.66
C VAL A 973 13.41 8.58 -23.61
N TYR A 974 12.09 8.83 -23.52
CA TYR A 974 11.36 9.79 -24.33
C TYR A 974 10.60 10.77 -23.42
N PRO A 975 11.23 11.87 -22.98
CA PRO A 975 10.63 12.84 -22.05
C PRO A 975 9.26 13.36 -22.51
N TRP A 976 9.14 13.65 -23.81
CA TRP A 976 7.89 14.13 -24.42
C TRP A 976 6.75 13.12 -24.30
N LEU A 977 7.02 11.81 -24.44
CA LEU A 977 6.00 10.77 -24.36
C LEU A 977 5.51 10.59 -22.93
N THR A 978 6.45 10.58 -21.97
CA THR A 978 6.15 10.47 -20.54
C THR A 978 5.23 11.61 -20.11
N SER A 979 5.65 12.86 -20.38
CA SER A 979 4.86 14.06 -20.08
C SER A 979 3.50 14.02 -20.78
N THR A 980 3.48 13.82 -22.09
CA THR A 980 2.23 13.82 -22.89
C THR A 980 1.23 12.79 -22.38
N ALA A 981 1.68 11.56 -22.10
CA ALA A 981 0.81 10.51 -21.58
C ALA A 981 0.24 10.84 -20.19
N THR A 982 1.07 11.39 -19.28
CA THR A 982 0.62 11.83 -17.95
C THR A 982 -0.46 12.91 -18.07
N PHE A 983 -0.18 13.98 -18.81
CA PHE A 983 -1.09 15.12 -18.93
C PHE A 983 -2.38 14.77 -19.67
N ILE A 984 -2.32 13.96 -20.73
CA ILE A 984 -3.53 13.49 -21.42
C ILE A 984 -4.39 12.64 -20.50
N PHE A 985 -3.80 11.74 -19.72
CA PHE A 985 -4.56 10.91 -18.78
C PHE A 985 -5.26 11.74 -17.71
N LEU A 986 -4.53 12.66 -17.06
CA LEU A 986 -5.08 13.58 -16.06
C LEU A 986 -6.19 14.46 -16.64
N TYR A 987 -5.97 15.01 -17.84
CA TYR A 987 -6.97 15.79 -18.56
C TYR A 987 -8.24 14.98 -18.79
N SER A 988 -8.10 13.78 -19.37
CA SER A 988 -9.22 12.89 -19.73
C SER A 988 -10.09 12.55 -18.52
N ASN A 989 -9.48 12.10 -17.42
CA ASN A 989 -10.24 11.74 -16.22
C ASN A 989 -10.94 12.94 -15.60
N ARG A 990 -10.28 14.10 -15.51
CA ARG A 990 -10.89 15.32 -14.97
C ARG A 990 -12.10 15.75 -15.78
N ILE A 991 -11.98 15.81 -17.11
CA ILE A 991 -13.10 16.26 -17.94
C ILE A 991 -14.29 15.30 -17.86
N PHE A 992 -14.08 13.97 -17.89
CA PHE A 992 -15.20 13.03 -17.91
C PHE A 992 -15.87 12.95 -16.55
N ALA A 993 -15.11 13.07 -15.46
CA ALA A 993 -15.65 13.17 -14.12
C ALA A 993 -16.52 14.43 -13.94
N LEU A 994 -16.01 15.61 -14.35
CA LEU A 994 -16.75 16.87 -14.28
C LEU A 994 -17.98 16.88 -15.18
N LEU A 995 -17.88 16.35 -16.40
CA LEU A 995 -19.02 16.21 -17.31
C LEU A 995 -20.07 15.25 -16.75
N SER A 996 -19.65 14.12 -16.16
CA SER A 996 -20.58 13.17 -15.52
C SER A 996 -21.34 13.82 -14.35
N LEU A 997 -20.65 14.60 -13.52
CA LEU A 997 -21.28 15.38 -12.44
C LEU A 997 -22.26 16.42 -13.00
N SER A 998 -21.90 17.11 -14.08
CA SER A 998 -22.78 18.09 -14.74
C SER A 998 -24.07 17.46 -15.27
N LEU A 999 -23.99 16.22 -15.78
CA LEU A 999 -25.13 15.44 -16.23
C LEU A 999 -26.02 15.02 -15.06
N TYR A 1000 -25.42 14.50 -13.98
CA TYR A 1000 -26.17 14.10 -12.79
C TYR A 1000 -26.89 15.30 -12.16
N ALA A 1001 -26.25 16.47 -12.13
CA ALA A 1001 -26.84 17.72 -11.60
C ALA A 1001 -28.04 18.20 -12.42
N ARG A 1002 -28.10 17.89 -13.72
CA ARG A 1002 -29.26 18.21 -14.58
C ARG A 1002 -30.44 17.26 -14.37
N ILE A 1003 -30.17 16.01 -14.01
CA ILE A 1003 -31.19 14.97 -13.84
C ILE A 1003 -31.84 15.07 -12.44
N THR A 1004 -31.10 15.50 -11.42
CA THR A 1004 -31.61 15.60 -10.05
C THR A 1004 -32.47 16.86 -9.85
N THR A 1005 -33.60 16.71 -9.15
CA THR A 1005 -34.50 17.82 -8.78
C THR A 1005 -34.17 18.39 -7.39
N HIS A 1006 -33.29 17.74 -6.63
CA HIS A 1006 -32.96 18.14 -5.26
C HIS A 1006 -31.76 19.10 -5.21
N LYS A 1007 -32.00 20.34 -4.76
CA LYS A 1007 -30.94 21.37 -4.62
C LYS A 1007 -29.76 20.93 -3.74
N SER A 1008 -30.02 20.17 -2.67
CA SER A 1008 -28.98 19.63 -1.78
C SER A 1008 -28.03 18.66 -2.48
N VAL A 1009 -28.56 17.85 -3.41
CA VAL A 1009 -27.78 16.92 -4.23
C VAL A 1009 -26.90 17.71 -5.21
N CYS A 1010 -27.41 18.79 -5.82
CA CYS A 1010 -26.59 19.65 -6.66
C CYS A 1010 -25.40 20.24 -5.89
N VAL A 1011 -25.61 20.73 -4.67
CA VAL A 1011 -24.52 21.24 -3.81
C VAL A 1011 -23.47 20.15 -3.56
N LEU A 1012 -23.91 18.92 -3.23
CA LEU A 1012 -22.99 17.79 -3.02
C LEU A 1012 -22.16 17.46 -4.27
N LEU A 1013 -22.74 17.48 -5.47
CA LEU A 1013 -22.03 17.22 -6.72
C LEU A 1013 -20.94 18.26 -6.99
N TRP A 1014 -21.19 19.53 -6.65
CA TRP A 1014 -20.20 20.59 -6.85
C TRP A 1014 -19.09 20.54 -5.81
N LEU A 1015 -19.37 20.05 -4.60
CA LEU A 1015 -18.31 19.66 -3.65
C LEU A 1015 -17.46 18.51 -4.22
N LEU A 1016 -18.05 17.50 -4.85
CA LEU A 1016 -17.28 16.43 -5.51
C LEU A 1016 -16.43 16.97 -6.67
N ALA A 1017 -16.96 17.91 -7.46
CA ALA A 1017 -16.22 18.56 -8.54
C ALA A 1017 -14.98 19.32 -8.04
N THR A 1018 -15.08 19.93 -6.85
CA THR A 1018 -13.94 20.64 -6.25
C THR A 1018 -12.85 19.67 -5.82
N GLY A 1019 -13.20 18.52 -5.23
CA GLY A 1019 -12.24 17.47 -4.94
C GLY A 1019 -11.50 16.93 -6.17
N ILE A 1020 -12.16 16.87 -7.35
CA ILE A 1020 -11.52 16.47 -8.62
C ILE A 1020 -10.51 17.53 -9.12
N LEU A 1021 -10.81 18.81 -8.89
CA LEU A 1021 -10.00 19.94 -9.35
C LEU A 1021 -8.83 20.25 -8.40
N MET A 1022 -8.94 19.88 -7.12
CA MET A 1022 -7.87 20.05 -6.16
C MET A 1022 -6.62 19.28 -6.59
N PRO A 1023 -5.42 19.88 -6.48
CA PRO A 1023 -4.18 19.13 -6.59
C PRO A 1023 -4.11 18.10 -5.46
N SER A 1024 -3.55 16.92 -5.74
CA SER A 1024 -3.43 15.84 -4.75
C SER A 1024 -2.35 16.08 -3.70
N ASN A 1025 -1.36 16.95 -3.99
CA ASN A 1025 -0.17 17.15 -3.18
C ASN A 1025 0.03 18.65 -2.90
N THR A 1026 -0.59 19.17 -1.84
CA THR A 1026 -0.44 20.57 -1.46
C THR A 1026 -0.24 20.70 0.05
N ASP A 1027 0.92 21.23 0.44
CA ASP A 1027 1.28 21.54 1.83
C ASP A 1027 0.49 22.77 2.33
N ILE A 1028 -0.80 22.59 2.65
CA ILE A 1028 -1.73 23.67 3.06
C ILE A 1028 -2.32 23.38 4.44
N SER A 1029 -2.22 24.33 5.37
CA SER A 1029 -2.83 24.19 6.70
C SER A 1029 -4.34 23.91 6.63
N LEU A 1030 -4.95 23.39 7.69
CA LEU A 1030 -6.34 22.88 7.64
C LEU A 1030 -7.30 24.03 7.36
N ALA A 1031 -7.10 25.15 8.05
CA ALA A 1031 -7.89 26.36 7.87
C ALA A 1031 -7.75 26.89 6.44
N SER A 1032 -6.52 27.00 5.94
CA SER A 1032 -6.25 27.46 4.57
C SER A 1032 -6.79 26.49 3.52
N GLY A 1033 -6.74 25.19 3.79
CA GLY A 1033 -7.27 24.12 2.92
C GLY A 1033 -8.80 24.10 2.89
N ILE A 1034 -9.45 24.29 4.04
CA ILE A 1034 -10.91 24.44 4.14
C ILE A 1034 -11.35 25.73 3.44
N VAL A 1035 -10.67 26.85 3.69
CA VAL A 1035 -10.94 28.11 3.00
C VAL A 1035 -10.75 27.95 1.49
N CYS A 1036 -9.67 27.30 1.06
CA CYS A 1036 -9.44 26.97 -0.35
C CYS A 1036 -10.58 26.15 -0.93
N PHE A 1037 -10.96 25.08 -0.25
CA PHE A 1037 -12.02 24.19 -0.69
C PHE A 1037 -13.36 24.93 -0.79
N ILE A 1038 -13.70 25.77 0.19
CA ILE A 1038 -14.91 26.59 0.20
C ILE A 1038 -14.86 27.61 -0.95
N LEU A 1039 -13.76 28.34 -1.12
CA LEU A 1039 -13.60 29.32 -2.19
C LEU A 1039 -13.70 28.66 -3.56
N LEU A 1040 -13.02 27.53 -3.75
CA LEU A 1040 -13.08 26.73 -4.97
C LEU A 1040 -14.51 26.21 -5.21
N ALA A 1041 -15.20 25.75 -4.17
CA ALA A 1041 -16.59 25.29 -4.25
C ALA A 1041 -17.56 26.40 -4.62
N LEU A 1042 -17.40 27.58 -4.02
CA LEU A 1042 -18.18 28.77 -4.37
C LEU A 1042 -17.90 29.21 -5.82
N SER A 1043 -16.63 29.21 -6.24
CA SER A 1043 -16.25 29.54 -7.62
C SER A 1043 -16.85 28.53 -8.61
N VAL A 1044 -16.71 27.23 -8.37
CA VAL A 1044 -17.28 26.16 -9.21
C VAL A 1044 -18.81 26.26 -9.25
N GLN A 1045 -19.47 26.53 -8.11
CA GLN A 1045 -20.91 26.72 -8.04
C GLN A 1045 -21.38 27.96 -8.82
N LEU A 1046 -20.67 29.09 -8.72
CA LEU A 1046 -20.94 30.33 -9.45
C LEU A 1046 -20.76 30.12 -10.96
N LEU A 1047 -19.65 29.50 -11.36
CA LEU A 1047 -19.38 29.15 -12.75
C LEU A 1047 -20.43 28.19 -13.30
N TYR A 1048 -20.87 27.24 -12.48
CA TYR A 1048 -21.97 26.35 -12.87
C TYR A 1048 -23.26 27.09 -13.09
N ARG A 1049 -23.74 27.84 -12.10
CA ARG A 1049 -25.00 28.58 -12.17
C ARG A 1049 -25.01 29.61 -13.30
N ASN A 1050 -23.90 30.24 -13.62
CA ASN A 1050 -23.90 31.34 -14.60
C ASN A 1050 -23.51 30.89 -16.02
N PHE A 1051 -22.75 29.80 -16.17
CA PHE A 1051 -22.19 29.40 -17.47
C PHE A 1051 -22.33 27.89 -17.76
N ILE A 1052 -21.76 27.01 -16.93
CA ILE A 1052 -21.65 25.57 -17.24
C ILE A 1052 -23.02 24.87 -17.27
N GLN A 1053 -23.99 25.32 -16.45
CA GLN A 1053 -25.34 24.75 -16.49
C GLN A 1053 -26.01 24.97 -17.85
N TYR A 1054 -25.63 26.02 -18.59
CA TYR A 1054 -26.15 26.34 -19.91
C TYR A 1054 -25.33 25.67 -21.03
N ASP A 1055 -24.00 25.63 -20.93
CA ASP A 1055 -23.12 24.98 -21.90
C ASP A 1055 -22.00 24.14 -21.22
N PRO A 1056 -22.23 22.83 -20.99
CA PRO A 1056 -21.24 21.95 -20.35
C PRO A 1056 -19.98 21.74 -21.18
N LEU A 1057 -20.02 22.04 -22.49
CA LEU A 1057 -18.85 21.94 -23.37
C LEU A 1057 -17.81 23.06 -23.10
N LEU A 1058 -18.09 23.96 -22.16
CA LEU A 1058 -17.08 24.86 -21.59
C LEU A 1058 -16.08 24.13 -20.69
N ILE A 1059 -16.45 22.98 -20.08
CA ILE A 1059 -15.57 22.23 -19.15
C ILE A 1059 -14.27 21.77 -19.85
N PRO A 1060 -14.29 21.10 -21.02
CA PRO A 1060 -13.05 20.67 -21.69
C PRO A 1060 -12.09 21.82 -22.03
N ILE A 1061 -12.63 22.98 -22.44
CA ILE A 1061 -11.85 24.16 -22.83
C ILE A 1061 -11.25 24.81 -21.58
N ALA A 1062 -12.06 25.03 -20.53
CA ALA A 1062 -11.57 25.60 -19.28
C ALA A 1062 -10.49 24.72 -18.63
N THR A 1063 -10.68 23.40 -18.64
CA THR A 1063 -9.71 22.44 -18.07
C THR A 1063 -8.40 22.42 -18.86
N VAL A 1064 -8.44 22.46 -20.20
CA VAL A 1064 -7.22 22.46 -21.00
C VAL A 1064 -6.45 23.77 -20.84
N THR A 1065 -7.14 24.91 -20.78
CA THR A 1065 -6.51 26.21 -20.52
C THR A 1065 -5.84 26.24 -19.14
N LEU A 1066 -6.48 25.71 -18.10
CA LEU A 1066 -5.89 25.57 -16.77
C LEU A 1066 -4.58 24.76 -16.81
N MET A 1067 -4.53 23.68 -17.58
CA MET A 1067 -3.33 22.85 -17.70
C MET A 1067 -2.23 23.50 -18.57
N ILE A 1068 -2.61 24.13 -19.69
CA ILE A 1068 -1.67 24.79 -20.61
C ILE A 1068 -0.99 25.99 -19.94
N THR A 1069 -1.73 26.81 -19.19
CA THR A 1069 -1.15 27.97 -18.49
C THR A 1069 0.00 27.59 -17.56
N ASN A 1070 -0.11 26.46 -16.85
CA ASN A 1070 0.98 25.92 -16.03
C ASN A 1070 2.14 25.36 -16.87
N LEU A 1071 1.86 24.72 -18.02
CA LEU A 1071 2.89 24.21 -18.93
C LEU A 1071 3.68 25.33 -19.61
N VAL A 1072 3.05 26.47 -19.92
CA VAL A 1072 3.73 27.63 -20.54
C VAL A 1072 4.83 28.18 -19.62
N VAL A 1073 4.63 28.17 -18.30
CA VAL A 1073 5.68 28.55 -17.33
C VAL A 1073 6.90 27.63 -17.48
N GLN A 1074 6.69 26.34 -17.66
CA GLN A 1074 7.79 25.36 -17.83
C GLN A 1074 8.54 25.52 -19.16
N LEU A 1075 7.88 26.05 -20.20
CA LEU A 1075 8.50 26.34 -21.49
C LEU A 1075 9.53 27.49 -21.40
N TYR A 1076 9.28 28.45 -20.51
CA TYR A 1076 10.22 29.52 -20.21
C TYR A 1076 11.41 29.04 -19.37
N VAL A 1077 11.13 28.25 -18.32
CA VAL A 1077 12.16 27.81 -17.35
C VAL A 1077 13.15 26.79 -17.95
N GLN A 1078 12.68 25.89 -18.81
CA GLN A 1078 13.50 24.84 -19.44
C GLN A 1078 14.35 24.03 -18.43
N ALA A 1079 13.67 23.39 -17.48
CA ALA A 1079 14.30 22.73 -16.33
C ALA A 1079 15.42 21.72 -16.66
N TYR A 1080 15.38 21.06 -17.82
CA TYR A 1080 16.36 20.05 -18.24
C TYR A 1080 16.53 20.00 -19.77
N PRO A 1081 17.59 19.35 -20.30
CA PRO A 1081 17.81 19.27 -21.75
C PRO A 1081 16.69 18.47 -22.42
N GLY A 1082 15.91 19.13 -23.30
CA GLY A 1082 14.72 18.54 -23.94
C GLY A 1082 13.39 18.91 -23.28
N ALA A 1083 13.38 19.71 -22.22
CA ALA A 1083 12.14 20.20 -21.60
C ALA A 1083 11.29 21.01 -22.59
N PHE A 1084 11.90 21.89 -23.40
CA PHE A 1084 11.19 22.69 -24.41
C PHE A 1084 10.38 21.83 -25.38
N THR A 1085 11.00 20.78 -25.95
CA THR A 1085 10.34 19.89 -26.91
C THR A 1085 9.24 19.06 -26.22
N SER A 1086 9.52 18.54 -25.03
CA SER A 1086 8.56 17.78 -24.21
C SER A 1086 7.29 18.57 -23.91
N VAL A 1087 7.45 19.80 -23.41
CA VAL A 1087 6.34 20.69 -23.04
C VAL A 1087 5.56 21.13 -24.29
N SER A 1088 6.25 21.50 -25.37
CA SER A 1088 5.61 21.93 -26.63
C SER A 1088 4.73 20.84 -27.22
N VAL A 1089 5.23 19.60 -27.28
CA VAL A 1089 4.45 18.44 -27.77
C VAL A 1089 3.26 18.17 -26.86
N THR A 1090 3.44 18.27 -25.54
CA THR A 1090 2.37 18.07 -24.56
C THR A 1090 1.23 19.08 -24.76
N ILE A 1091 1.55 20.37 -24.96
CA ILE A 1091 0.56 21.43 -25.22
C ILE A 1091 -0.21 21.14 -26.51
N LEU A 1092 0.49 20.83 -27.61
CA LEU A 1092 -0.15 20.52 -28.89
C LEU A 1092 -1.07 19.30 -28.79
N ALA A 1093 -0.64 18.26 -28.06
CA ALA A 1093 -1.42 17.05 -27.87
C ALA A 1093 -2.68 17.31 -27.00
N LEU A 1094 -2.59 18.16 -25.98
CA LEU A 1094 -3.75 18.58 -25.18
C LEU A 1094 -4.78 19.36 -25.99
N ILE A 1095 -4.32 20.29 -26.85
CA ILE A 1095 -5.20 21.03 -27.78
C ILE A 1095 -5.88 20.07 -28.75
N PHE A 1096 -5.11 19.17 -29.37
CA PHE A 1096 -5.63 18.15 -30.28
C PHE A 1096 -6.67 17.27 -29.59
N MET A 1097 -6.39 16.76 -28.39
CA MET A 1097 -7.32 15.92 -27.62
C MET A 1097 -8.60 16.67 -27.26
N THR A 1098 -8.52 17.96 -26.92
CA THR A 1098 -9.69 18.80 -26.66
C THR A 1098 -10.58 18.93 -27.90
N CYS A 1099 -9.97 19.17 -29.08
CA CYS A 1099 -10.67 19.23 -30.35
C CYS A 1099 -11.31 17.88 -30.72
N PHE A 1100 -10.57 16.78 -30.54
CA PHE A 1100 -11.03 15.43 -30.81
C PHE A 1100 -12.23 15.04 -29.95
N ILE A 1101 -12.19 15.31 -28.65
CA ILE A 1101 -13.30 15.02 -27.72
C ILE A 1101 -14.51 15.88 -28.07
N ASN A 1102 -14.33 17.18 -28.34
CA ASN A 1102 -15.42 18.04 -28.80
C ASN A 1102 -16.03 17.54 -30.12
N TYR A 1103 -15.24 16.99 -31.04
CA TYR A 1103 -15.74 16.37 -32.26
C TYR A 1103 -16.59 15.12 -31.95
N LEU A 1104 -16.13 14.25 -31.04
CA LEU A 1104 -16.88 13.05 -30.63
C LEU A 1104 -18.22 13.38 -29.96
N LEU A 1105 -18.30 14.53 -29.28
CA LEU A 1105 -19.51 15.04 -28.63
C LEU A 1105 -20.48 15.74 -29.62
N LYS A 1106 -20.05 16.11 -30.83
CA LYS A 1106 -20.87 16.85 -31.82
C LYS A 1106 -21.85 15.99 -32.64
N ARG A 1107 -21.72 14.66 -32.61
CA ARG A 1107 -22.56 13.70 -33.36
C ARG A 1107 -23.37 12.81 -32.43
N ASN A 1108 -24.62 13.20 -32.17
CA ASN A 1108 -25.80 12.36 -31.95
C ASN A 1108 -27.03 13.22 -32.15
#